data_AF-A0A6A6I8G0-F1
#
_entry.id   AF-A0A6A6I8G0-F1
#
_cell.length_a   1.000
_cell.length_b   1.000
_cell.length_c   1.000
_cell.angle_alpha   90.00
_cell.angle_beta   90.00
_cell.angle_gamma   90.00
#
_symmetry.space_group_name_H-M   'P 1'
#
loop_
_entity.id
_entity.type
_entity.pdbx_description
1 polymer ?
#
loop_
_entity_poly.entity_id
_entity_poly.type
_entity_poly.pdbx_seq_one_letter_code
_entity_poly.pdbx_strand_id
1 'polypeptide(L)'
;MKATFSKRGWSTMEGIIPKIKEAVAERSKKQNNNIDLSTAENWLMRPELVVICKDAIEKNLTSRHLSYSRGFSGDPDLLHAYSTFLNDHFKPFKLVEPAHLATGPGAMACVDTLLYNICDPGDGVLTPGPYWNGYDFGFKVRSSVTPVLVPLPSLEANFTNELLLALEDTYESATIPIKALILTNPHNPLAVCYSTETLESCLKFCKKRNLHFISDEIYALSVFANPEIKEPRPFVSVLSIDLDHIGADPSRVHMVWSMSKDFGQSGFRMGVTVSQSNPEMTVGLALAANTQISSLSTICVIRLLSSPELPLLIEMNSKRLGVAYRTLTAFFKDRGIPYFPANAGLCVFARLTDAETWEGEAEMVNRIKDAGVLVSGGRAYHGPEHEKGWARVLFAVEPEVLRDAVRRLENPDASIVPHILLWLCQLTALAAPPFNGRRSIFSTLIITLAIYCNLHPHFTNNFDLAQLFSLAWSFYTATLAKLVFSGIEGPEERFWRVDGPAREARTYTGFGWKKFRWAAVLMFNQRGIRWNHHVKNVQPPSRSRRTRFLIAQLAKSLVCACMADFLYQVHQRVNFTPPGGQVGEMDSRVLTLRHPDRRWSLLKTFSFGGLPYFMLSMQFAQGAFLAVLLGLSEPEMLTSYTDTFANLLGIPRGCNISSYTKLYLAFLISGSFHALGQLHLPRPANISASECSLGFLLFFIWQAIAITAEDFVIWVWRNRMKRLNHLVGYAWVLLSMWFSLPLVGDTVLKLRVGTGSFLPFSPTKSLVEQFVSIPP
;
A
#
# COMPACT_ATOMS: atom_id res chain seq x y z
N MET A 1 -23.23 20.24 -28.08
CA MET A 1 -23.20 18.93 -27.40
C MET A 1 -24.55 18.48 -26.84
N LYS A 2 -25.37 19.34 -26.20
CA LYS A 2 -26.72 18.95 -25.72
C LYS A 2 -27.68 18.44 -26.81
N ALA A 3 -27.59 18.97 -28.03
CA ALA A 3 -28.53 18.67 -29.13
C ALA A 3 -28.36 17.28 -29.79
N THR A 4 -27.32 16.50 -29.44
CA THR A 4 -27.04 15.20 -30.08
C THR A 4 -27.42 13.99 -29.22
N PHE A 5 -27.81 14.20 -27.96
CA PHE A 5 -28.24 13.14 -27.05
C PHE A 5 -29.77 13.13 -26.91
N SER A 6 -30.35 11.94 -26.66
CA SER A 6 -31.73 11.88 -26.18
C SER A 6 -31.84 12.60 -24.84
N LYS A 7 -33.04 13.09 -24.49
CA LYS A 7 -33.27 13.76 -23.18
C LYS A 7 -32.83 12.87 -22.01
N ARG A 8 -33.20 11.58 -22.05
CA ARG A 8 -32.77 10.56 -21.08
C ARG A 8 -31.24 10.46 -21.03
N GLY A 9 -30.61 10.21 -22.17
CA GLY A 9 -29.15 10.06 -22.26
C GLY A 9 -28.38 11.27 -21.77
N TRP A 10 -28.81 12.49 -22.13
CA TRP A 10 -28.18 13.72 -21.67
C TRP A 10 -28.32 13.91 -20.16
N SER A 11 -29.52 13.71 -19.61
CA SER A 11 -29.77 13.90 -18.17
C SER A 11 -28.90 13.01 -17.29
N THR A 12 -28.72 11.74 -17.69
CA THR A 12 -27.83 10.79 -17.02
C THR A 12 -26.36 11.21 -17.15
N MET A 13 -25.93 11.63 -18.35
CA MET A 13 -24.56 12.03 -18.60
C MET A 13 -24.16 13.30 -17.85
N GLU A 14 -25.03 14.31 -17.82
CA GLU A 14 -24.77 15.60 -17.16
C GLU A 14 -24.50 15.42 -15.66
N GLY A 15 -25.22 14.50 -14.99
CA GLY A 15 -25.02 14.21 -13.56
C GLY A 15 -23.75 13.41 -13.24
N ILE A 16 -23.20 12.64 -14.19
CA ILE A 16 -22.07 11.72 -13.93
C ILE A 16 -20.73 12.20 -14.47
N ILE A 17 -20.70 13.06 -15.51
CA ILE A 17 -19.48 13.56 -16.15
C ILE A 17 -18.44 14.09 -15.14
N PRO A 18 -18.80 14.92 -14.14
CA PRO A 18 -17.84 15.42 -13.17
C PRO A 18 -17.16 14.29 -12.38
N LYS A 19 -17.96 13.34 -11.88
CA LYS A 19 -17.48 12.18 -11.10
C LYS A 19 -16.58 11.26 -11.92
N ILE A 20 -16.91 11.03 -13.19
CA ILE A 20 -16.11 10.17 -14.08
C ILE A 20 -14.76 10.79 -14.40
N LYS A 21 -14.71 12.09 -14.68
CA LYS A 21 -13.43 12.76 -15.01
C LYS A 21 -12.42 12.60 -13.89
N GLU A 22 -12.83 12.81 -12.64
CA GLU A 22 -11.97 12.62 -11.46
C GLU A 22 -11.55 11.16 -11.29
N ALA A 23 -12.51 10.22 -11.35
CA ALA A 23 -12.22 8.80 -11.18
C ALA A 23 -11.29 8.25 -12.28
N VAL A 24 -11.48 8.66 -13.54
CA VAL A 24 -10.61 8.26 -14.66
C VAL A 24 -9.22 8.87 -14.51
N ALA A 25 -9.11 10.17 -14.18
CA ALA A 25 -7.82 10.80 -13.94
C ALA A 25 -7.05 10.07 -12.82
N GLU A 26 -7.73 9.66 -11.76
CA GLU A 26 -7.13 8.93 -10.64
C GLU A 26 -6.66 7.52 -11.04
N ARG A 27 -7.50 6.77 -11.77
CA ARG A 27 -7.17 5.42 -12.27
C ARG A 27 -6.08 5.42 -13.35
N SER A 28 -5.91 6.52 -14.08
CA SER A 28 -4.91 6.63 -15.15
C SER A 28 -3.52 7.00 -14.64
N LYS A 29 -3.36 7.31 -13.34
CA LYS A 29 -2.04 7.54 -12.74
C LYS A 29 -1.24 6.23 -12.74
N LYS A 30 -0.13 6.19 -13.50
CA LYS A 30 0.77 5.02 -13.62
C LYS A 30 1.34 4.49 -12.29
N GLN A 31 1.29 5.26 -11.21
CA GLN A 31 1.75 4.91 -9.87
C GLN A 31 0.75 5.39 -8.81
N ASN A 32 -0.47 4.84 -8.82
CA ASN A 32 -1.35 5.03 -7.67
C ASN A 32 -0.97 4.01 -6.59
N ASN A 33 -0.25 4.48 -5.57
CA ASN A 33 0.17 3.64 -4.44
C ASN A 33 -0.91 3.50 -3.36
N ASN A 34 -2.10 4.08 -3.55
CA ASN A 34 -3.16 4.05 -2.55
C ASN A 34 -3.82 2.67 -2.48
N ILE A 35 -4.12 2.22 -1.26
CA ILE A 35 -4.89 1.01 -1.03
C ILE A 35 -6.37 1.35 -1.10
N ASP A 36 -7.11 0.72 -2.01
CA ASP A 36 -8.55 0.94 -2.14
C ASP A 36 -9.34 0.12 -1.13
N LEU A 37 -9.78 0.75 -0.04
CA LEU A 37 -10.76 0.20 0.89
C LEU A 37 -12.18 0.77 0.68
N SER A 38 -12.40 1.50 -0.41
CA SER A 38 -13.69 2.12 -0.74
C SER A 38 -14.56 1.22 -1.63
N THR A 39 -13.94 0.41 -2.48
CA THR A 39 -14.64 -0.49 -3.42
C THR A 39 -14.86 -1.87 -2.79
N ALA A 40 -16.10 -2.26 -2.54
CA ALA A 40 -16.42 -3.55 -1.92
C ALA A 40 -16.16 -4.75 -2.86
N GLU A 41 -14.92 -5.23 -2.93
CA GLU A 41 -14.51 -6.48 -3.58
C GLU A 41 -13.99 -7.48 -2.56
N ASN A 42 -14.25 -8.76 -2.79
CA ASN A 42 -13.68 -9.82 -1.96
C ASN A 42 -12.40 -10.36 -2.62
N TRP A 43 -11.26 -10.18 -1.95
CA TRP A 43 -9.95 -10.67 -2.38
C TRP A 43 -9.50 -11.92 -1.61
N LEU A 44 -10.26 -12.35 -0.61
CA LEU A 44 -9.83 -13.37 0.34
C LEU A 44 -9.83 -14.79 -0.21
N MET A 45 -10.43 -15.04 -1.38
CA MET A 45 -10.60 -16.38 -1.96
C MET A 45 -10.05 -16.52 -3.39
N ARG A 46 -9.42 -15.47 -3.93
CA ARG A 46 -9.03 -15.43 -5.34
C ARG A 46 -8.04 -16.52 -5.75
N PRO A 47 -7.01 -16.89 -4.96
CA PRO A 47 -6.08 -17.95 -5.36
C PRO A 47 -6.78 -19.27 -5.66
N GLU A 48 -7.71 -19.68 -4.80
CA GLU A 48 -8.48 -20.93 -4.97
C GLU A 48 -9.40 -20.85 -6.18
N LEU A 49 -10.09 -19.73 -6.35
CA LEU A 49 -11.02 -19.52 -7.45
C LEU A 49 -10.32 -19.49 -8.81
N VAL A 50 -9.11 -18.94 -8.89
CA VAL A 50 -8.31 -18.94 -10.12
C VAL A 50 -7.97 -20.38 -10.55
N VAL A 51 -7.62 -21.25 -9.60
CA VAL A 51 -7.33 -22.67 -9.88
C VAL A 51 -8.58 -23.37 -10.42
N ILE A 52 -9.73 -23.20 -9.76
CA ILE A 52 -11.01 -23.77 -10.20
C ILE A 52 -11.39 -23.29 -11.60
N CYS A 53 -11.22 -21.99 -11.88
CA CYS A 53 -11.53 -21.42 -13.19
C CYS A 53 -10.61 -21.96 -14.29
N LYS A 54 -9.30 -22.07 -14.03
CA LYS A 54 -8.35 -22.64 -15.00
C LYS A 54 -8.70 -24.09 -15.33
N ASP A 55 -8.96 -24.91 -14.31
CA ASP A 55 -9.37 -26.30 -14.45
C ASP A 55 -10.68 -26.44 -15.26
N ALA A 56 -11.66 -25.58 -14.96
CA ALA A 56 -12.94 -25.55 -15.67
C ALA A 56 -12.76 -25.27 -17.16
N ILE A 57 -11.96 -24.24 -17.48
CA ILE A 57 -11.72 -23.83 -18.87
C ILE A 57 -10.97 -24.93 -19.63
N GLU A 58 -9.90 -25.47 -19.04
CA GLU A 58 -9.08 -26.50 -19.67
C GLU A 58 -9.89 -27.77 -20.00
N LYS A 59 -10.78 -28.18 -19.10
CA LYS A 59 -11.54 -29.45 -19.24
C LYS A 59 -12.84 -29.31 -20.01
N ASN A 60 -13.53 -28.17 -19.89
CA ASN A 60 -14.93 -28.07 -20.32
C ASN A 60 -15.15 -27.08 -21.47
N LEU A 61 -14.16 -26.25 -21.83
CA LEU A 61 -14.30 -25.38 -22.99
C LEU A 61 -14.35 -26.21 -24.27
N THR A 62 -15.45 -26.09 -25.01
CA THR A 62 -15.68 -26.78 -26.29
C THR A 62 -16.17 -25.79 -27.34
N SER A 63 -16.16 -26.18 -28.61
CA SER A 63 -16.63 -25.35 -29.74
C SER A 63 -18.06 -24.83 -29.54
N ARG A 64 -18.91 -25.58 -28.83
CA ARG A 64 -20.28 -25.17 -28.50
C ARG A 64 -20.34 -23.85 -27.73
N HIS A 65 -19.38 -23.62 -26.82
CA HIS A 65 -19.35 -22.43 -25.97
C HIS A 65 -18.98 -21.15 -26.74
N LEU A 66 -18.57 -21.29 -28.01
CA LEU A 66 -18.37 -20.17 -28.94
C LEU A 66 -19.68 -19.72 -29.61
N SER A 67 -20.78 -20.46 -29.41
CA SER A 67 -22.13 -20.13 -29.89
C SER A 67 -22.97 -19.48 -28.79
N TYR A 68 -24.15 -18.96 -29.18
CA TYR A 68 -25.17 -18.51 -28.22
C TYR A 68 -25.57 -19.61 -27.24
N SER A 69 -25.94 -19.19 -26.02
CA SER A 69 -26.50 -20.12 -25.04
C SER A 69 -27.81 -20.73 -25.56
N ARG A 70 -28.12 -21.95 -25.10
CA ARG A 70 -29.32 -22.67 -25.55
C ARG A 70 -30.61 -22.14 -24.97
N GLY A 71 -30.55 -21.62 -23.75
CA GLY A 71 -31.72 -21.27 -22.98
C GLY A 71 -32.05 -19.80 -23.16
N PHE A 72 -33.33 -19.49 -22.97
CA PHE A 72 -33.84 -18.14 -23.19
C PHE A 72 -33.48 -17.19 -22.03
N SER A 73 -33.67 -17.64 -20.79
CA SER A 73 -33.37 -16.86 -19.57
C SER A 73 -31.94 -17.06 -19.04
N GLY A 74 -31.16 -17.92 -19.68
CA GLY A 74 -29.78 -18.25 -19.34
C GLY A 74 -29.37 -19.60 -19.91
N ASP A 75 -28.08 -19.96 -19.81
CA ASP A 75 -27.64 -21.30 -20.19
C ASP A 75 -28.30 -22.37 -19.30
N PRO A 76 -28.91 -23.44 -19.85
CA PRO A 76 -29.63 -24.43 -19.06
C PRO A 76 -28.80 -25.11 -17.98
N ASP A 77 -27.52 -25.37 -18.25
CA ASP A 77 -26.64 -26.06 -17.29
C ASP A 77 -26.31 -25.10 -16.12
N LEU A 78 -26.21 -23.81 -16.40
CA LEU A 78 -26.07 -22.77 -15.38
C LEU A 78 -27.33 -22.57 -14.55
N LEU A 79 -28.51 -22.52 -15.20
CA LEU A 79 -29.79 -22.39 -14.47
C LEU A 79 -29.98 -23.57 -13.53
N HIS A 80 -29.61 -24.78 -13.96
CA HIS A 80 -29.61 -25.96 -13.10
C HIS A 80 -28.62 -25.81 -11.93
N ALA A 81 -27.38 -25.40 -12.20
CA ALA A 81 -26.38 -25.17 -11.15
C ALA A 81 -26.83 -24.12 -10.11
N TYR A 82 -27.43 -23.01 -10.55
CA TYR A 82 -28.00 -22.01 -9.65
C TYR A 82 -29.19 -22.56 -8.85
N SER A 83 -30.11 -23.27 -9.49
CA SER A 83 -31.27 -23.89 -8.81
C SER A 83 -30.81 -24.83 -7.70
N THR A 84 -29.88 -25.75 -7.98
CA THR A 84 -29.29 -26.65 -6.97
C THR A 84 -28.61 -25.86 -5.86
N PHE A 85 -27.73 -24.92 -6.21
CA PHE A 85 -27.03 -24.08 -5.25
C PHE A 85 -27.96 -23.29 -4.32
N LEU A 86 -29.01 -22.67 -4.87
CA LEU A 86 -30.00 -21.91 -4.10
C LEU A 86 -30.80 -22.83 -3.17
N ASN A 87 -31.23 -24.00 -3.65
CA ASN A 87 -31.91 -24.98 -2.80
C ASN A 87 -31.02 -25.46 -1.64
N ASP A 88 -29.73 -25.67 -1.90
CA ASP A 88 -28.78 -26.15 -0.91
C ASP A 88 -28.37 -25.09 0.11
N HIS A 89 -28.20 -23.83 -0.30
CA HIS A 89 -27.58 -22.79 0.53
C HIS A 89 -28.53 -21.68 0.99
N PHE A 90 -29.62 -21.42 0.26
CA PHE A 90 -30.60 -20.38 0.60
C PHE A 90 -31.85 -20.96 1.28
N LYS A 91 -31.94 -22.29 1.40
CA LYS A 91 -33.00 -23.00 2.14
C LYS A 91 -34.40 -22.45 1.83
N PRO A 92 -34.80 -22.44 0.55
CA PRO A 92 -36.07 -21.84 0.16
C PRO A 92 -37.23 -22.70 0.68
N PHE A 93 -38.34 -22.07 1.06
CA PHE A 93 -39.55 -22.74 1.55
C PHE A 93 -40.20 -23.59 0.46
N LYS A 94 -40.27 -23.05 -0.77
CA LYS A 94 -40.61 -23.79 -1.99
C LYS A 94 -39.34 -23.98 -2.82
N LEU A 95 -39.11 -25.17 -3.36
CA LEU A 95 -37.92 -25.42 -4.18
C LEU A 95 -37.83 -24.43 -5.36
N VAL A 96 -36.62 -23.93 -5.60
CA VAL A 96 -36.30 -23.09 -6.74
C VAL A 96 -36.03 -23.99 -7.93
N GLU A 97 -36.85 -23.89 -8.98
CA GLU A 97 -36.67 -24.60 -10.24
C GLU A 97 -35.94 -23.70 -11.27
N PRO A 98 -35.27 -24.27 -12.28
CA PRO A 98 -34.65 -23.49 -13.36
C PRO A 98 -35.61 -22.51 -14.07
N ALA A 99 -36.90 -22.84 -14.14
CA ALA A 99 -37.93 -21.99 -14.73
C ALA A 99 -38.24 -20.70 -13.92
N HIS A 100 -37.82 -20.64 -12.65
CA HIS A 100 -37.96 -19.45 -11.80
C HIS A 100 -36.81 -18.44 -11.99
N LEU A 101 -35.82 -18.77 -12.82
CA LEU A 101 -34.54 -18.08 -12.88
C LEU A 101 -34.36 -17.30 -14.18
N ALA A 102 -33.87 -16.06 -14.05
CA ALA A 102 -33.35 -15.27 -15.15
C ALA A 102 -31.96 -14.71 -14.81
N THR A 103 -31.01 -14.87 -15.73
CA THR A 103 -29.62 -14.44 -15.55
C THR A 103 -29.38 -13.06 -16.15
N GLY A 104 -28.41 -12.34 -15.59
CA GLY A 104 -27.99 -11.04 -16.10
C GLY A 104 -26.53 -10.72 -15.76
N PRO A 105 -25.93 -9.70 -16.41
CA PRO A 105 -24.53 -9.34 -16.24
C PRO A 105 -24.24 -8.66 -14.89
N GLY A 106 -24.38 -9.41 -13.79
CA GLY A 106 -24.27 -8.95 -12.40
C GLY A 106 -25.60 -8.51 -11.78
N ALA A 107 -25.61 -8.30 -10.46
CA ALA A 107 -26.82 -7.99 -9.68
C ALA A 107 -27.51 -6.69 -10.11
N MET A 108 -26.77 -5.61 -10.37
CA MET A 108 -27.38 -4.34 -10.78
C MET A 108 -28.11 -4.46 -12.13
N ALA A 109 -27.61 -5.27 -13.06
CA ALA A 109 -28.32 -5.52 -14.31
C ALA A 109 -29.61 -6.30 -14.09
N CYS A 110 -29.62 -7.25 -13.14
CA CYS A 110 -30.80 -7.99 -12.73
C CYS A 110 -31.86 -7.07 -12.09
N VAL A 111 -31.43 -6.15 -11.21
CA VAL A 111 -32.33 -5.15 -10.63
C VAL A 111 -32.86 -4.22 -11.71
N ASP A 112 -32.01 -3.71 -12.60
CA ASP A 112 -32.45 -2.81 -13.68
C ASP A 112 -33.45 -3.48 -14.65
N THR A 113 -33.24 -4.74 -15.03
CA THR A 113 -34.22 -5.46 -15.87
C THR A 113 -35.53 -5.71 -15.13
N LEU A 114 -35.49 -5.94 -13.82
CA LEU A 114 -36.69 -6.03 -13.01
C LEU A 114 -37.44 -4.70 -12.99
N LEU A 115 -36.75 -3.60 -12.69
CA LEU A 115 -37.33 -2.25 -12.71
C LEU A 115 -37.91 -1.88 -14.07
N TYR A 116 -37.25 -2.26 -15.16
CA TYR A 116 -37.77 -2.07 -16.52
C TYR A 116 -39.14 -2.74 -16.74
N ASN A 117 -39.41 -3.87 -16.07
CA ASN A 117 -40.67 -4.60 -16.20
C ASN A 117 -41.76 -4.17 -15.21
N ILE A 118 -41.40 -3.61 -14.04
CA ILE A 118 -42.36 -3.28 -12.98
C ILE A 118 -42.62 -1.77 -12.80
N CYS A 119 -41.83 -0.91 -13.44
CA CYS A 119 -41.92 0.54 -13.32
C CYS A 119 -42.05 1.21 -14.69
N ASP A 120 -42.77 2.33 -14.70
CA ASP A 120 -42.77 3.30 -15.78
C ASP A 120 -41.70 4.39 -15.54
N PRO A 121 -41.23 5.10 -16.60
CA PRO A 121 -40.35 6.25 -16.44
C PRO A 121 -40.97 7.32 -15.52
N GLY A 122 -40.25 7.69 -14.46
CA GLY A 122 -40.72 8.65 -13.45
C GLY A 122 -41.22 8.00 -12.16
N ASP A 123 -41.40 6.69 -12.12
CA ASP A 123 -41.77 5.96 -10.89
C ASP A 123 -40.62 5.93 -9.87
N GLY A 124 -41.01 5.66 -8.62
CA GLY A 124 -40.12 5.56 -7.46
C GLY A 124 -40.03 4.14 -6.89
N VAL A 125 -38.89 3.86 -6.27
CA VAL A 125 -38.63 2.64 -5.47
C VAL A 125 -38.17 3.07 -4.09
N LEU A 126 -38.84 2.62 -3.03
CA LEU A 126 -38.45 2.90 -1.65
C LEU A 126 -37.12 2.22 -1.34
N THR A 127 -36.17 3.00 -0.83
CA THR A 127 -34.81 2.54 -0.52
C THR A 127 -34.39 3.09 0.86
N PRO A 128 -34.44 2.27 1.93
CA PRO A 128 -34.00 2.64 3.28
C PRO A 128 -32.57 3.15 3.36
N GLY A 129 -32.38 4.32 3.97
CA GLY A 129 -31.07 4.94 4.16
C GLY A 129 -30.38 4.48 5.46
N PRO A 130 -29.04 4.36 5.47
CA PRO A 130 -28.14 4.51 4.32
C PRO A 130 -28.24 3.32 3.35
N TYR A 131 -28.04 3.55 2.05
CA TYR A 131 -28.06 2.48 1.03
C TYR A 131 -26.87 2.54 0.08
N TRP A 132 -26.68 1.46 -0.69
CA TRP A 132 -25.66 1.42 -1.73
C TRP A 132 -25.94 2.42 -2.86
N ASN A 133 -25.12 3.47 -2.92
CA ASN A 133 -25.22 4.58 -3.86
C ASN A 133 -25.19 4.24 -5.35
N GLY A 134 -24.86 2.98 -5.71
CA GLY A 134 -25.01 2.51 -7.08
C GLY A 134 -26.46 2.53 -7.57
N TYR A 135 -27.46 2.43 -6.67
CA TYR A 135 -28.87 2.54 -7.04
C TYR A 135 -29.23 3.93 -7.62
N ASP A 136 -28.57 5.00 -7.15
CA ASP A 136 -28.80 6.38 -7.66
C ASP A 136 -28.59 6.49 -9.17
N PHE A 137 -27.60 5.75 -9.67
CA PHE A 137 -27.27 5.68 -11.07
C PHE A 137 -28.02 4.55 -11.77
N GLY A 138 -27.98 3.34 -11.19
CA GLY A 138 -28.51 2.12 -11.78
C GLY A 138 -29.99 2.20 -12.10
N PHE A 139 -30.82 2.80 -11.23
CA PHE A 139 -32.27 2.88 -11.45
C PHE A 139 -32.61 3.89 -12.56
N LYS A 140 -31.79 4.94 -12.71
CA LYS A 140 -32.06 6.06 -13.63
C LYS A 140 -31.66 5.76 -15.07
N VAL A 141 -30.49 5.14 -15.28
CA VAL A 141 -29.83 5.07 -16.60
C VAL A 141 -30.74 4.51 -17.69
N ARG A 142 -31.30 3.32 -17.45
CA ARG A 142 -32.14 2.63 -18.43
C ARG A 142 -33.61 2.80 -18.10
N SER A 143 -34.00 2.52 -16.86
CA SER A 143 -35.41 2.48 -16.43
C SER A 143 -36.01 3.86 -16.10
N SER A 144 -35.18 4.91 -15.93
CA SER A 144 -35.64 6.26 -15.52
C SER A 144 -36.45 6.26 -14.21
N VAL A 145 -36.06 5.36 -13.30
CA VAL A 145 -36.67 5.17 -11.98
C VAL A 145 -35.86 5.92 -10.93
N THR A 146 -36.55 6.46 -9.93
CA THR A 146 -35.91 7.20 -8.83
C THR A 146 -35.83 6.32 -7.58
N PRO A 147 -34.64 6.11 -6.98
CA PRO A 147 -34.57 5.60 -5.62
C PRO A 147 -35.10 6.69 -4.67
N VAL A 148 -36.18 6.40 -3.98
CA VAL A 148 -36.81 7.26 -2.98
C VAL A 148 -36.20 6.91 -1.63
N LEU A 149 -35.28 7.76 -1.17
CA LEU A 149 -34.66 7.62 0.14
C LEU A 149 -35.74 7.58 1.23
N VAL A 150 -35.75 6.51 2.01
CA VAL A 150 -36.54 6.42 3.25
C VAL A 150 -35.62 6.86 4.40
N PRO A 151 -35.78 8.08 4.93
CA PRO A 151 -34.90 8.60 5.97
C PRO A 151 -35.19 7.90 7.30
N LEU A 152 -34.13 7.58 8.02
CA LEU A 152 -34.21 6.93 9.32
C LEU A 152 -33.57 7.80 10.41
N PRO A 153 -34.10 7.75 11.65
CA PRO A 153 -33.63 8.57 12.76
C PRO A 153 -32.30 8.12 13.36
N SER A 154 -31.81 6.93 13.01
CA SER A 154 -30.45 6.47 13.30
C SER A 154 -30.07 5.32 12.36
N LEU A 155 -28.80 4.89 12.40
CA LEU A 155 -28.37 3.70 11.67
C LEU A 155 -29.09 2.42 12.13
N GLU A 156 -29.29 2.25 13.45
CA GLU A 156 -29.94 1.09 14.07
C GLU A 156 -31.41 0.98 13.69
N ALA A 157 -32.07 2.11 13.40
CA ALA A 157 -33.49 2.15 13.07
C ALA A 157 -33.85 1.28 11.84
N ASN A 158 -32.88 0.99 10.96
CA ASN A 158 -33.03 0.03 9.86
C ASN A 158 -33.46 -1.37 10.34
N PHE A 159 -33.17 -1.71 11.58
CA PHE A 159 -33.28 -3.07 12.12
C PHE A 159 -34.33 -3.20 13.21
N THR A 160 -35.26 -2.26 13.26
CA THR A 160 -36.27 -2.11 14.31
C THR A 160 -37.62 -1.80 13.67
N ASN A 161 -38.67 -1.58 14.48
CA ASN A 161 -40.01 -1.28 13.96
C ASN A 161 -40.10 0.11 13.30
N GLU A 162 -39.13 0.97 13.60
CA GLU A 162 -38.95 2.31 13.08
C GLU A 162 -38.79 2.31 11.55
N LEU A 163 -38.22 1.23 10.97
CA LEU A 163 -38.17 1.05 9.52
C LEU A 163 -39.56 1.03 8.91
N LEU A 164 -40.50 0.27 9.48
CA LEU A 164 -41.85 0.16 8.94
C LEU A 164 -42.61 1.49 9.03
N LEU A 165 -42.43 2.23 10.14
CA LEU A 165 -43.00 3.57 10.30
C LEU A 165 -42.46 4.53 9.24
N ALA A 166 -41.13 4.55 9.04
CA ALA A 166 -40.51 5.39 8.03
C ALA A 166 -40.95 5.02 6.61
N LEU A 167 -41.15 3.73 6.32
CA LEU A 167 -41.67 3.25 5.04
C LEU A 167 -43.09 3.75 4.77
N GLU A 168 -43.99 3.65 5.75
CA GLU A 168 -45.36 4.16 5.64
C GLU A 168 -45.37 5.69 5.46
N ASP A 169 -44.62 6.43 6.28
CA ASP A 169 -44.53 7.89 6.20
C ASP A 169 -43.95 8.36 4.86
N THR A 170 -42.91 7.69 4.36
CA THR A 170 -42.29 8.02 3.07
C THR A 170 -43.21 7.68 1.91
N TYR A 171 -43.95 6.58 1.98
CA TYR A 171 -44.93 6.21 0.95
C TYR A 171 -46.07 7.25 0.87
N GLU A 172 -46.63 7.65 2.00
CA GLU A 172 -47.74 8.62 2.05
C GLU A 172 -47.32 10.03 1.62
N SER A 173 -46.07 10.41 1.88
CA SER A 173 -45.53 11.72 1.48
C SER A 173 -44.87 11.75 0.10
N ALA A 174 -44.76 10.61 -0.59
CA ALA A 174 -44.13 10.53 -1.89
C ALA A 174 -44.87 11.37 -2.94
N THR A 175 -44.11 12.18 -3.70
CA THR A 175 -44.66 13.03 -4.77
C THR A 175 -44.72 12.32 -6.13
N ILE A 176 -44.22 11.09 -6.21
CA ILE A 176 -44.20 10.25 -7.40
C ILE A 176 -44.78 8.87 -7.08
N PRO A 177 -45.35 8.13 -8.06
CA PRO A 177 -45.87 6.80 -7.81
C PRO A 177 -44.77 5.84 -7.35
N ILE A 178 -45.01 5.13 -6.25
CA ILE A 178 -44.10 4.10 -5.72
C ILE A 178 -44.53 2.73 -6.25
N LYS A 179 -43.58 1.94 -6.76
CA LYS A 179 -43.84 0.60 -7.34
C LYS A 179 -43.19 -0.55 -6.60
N ALA A 180 -42.11 -0.30 -5.86
CA ALA A 180 -41.40 -1.33 -5.15
C ALA A 180 -40.72 -0.82 -3.88
N LEU A 181 -40.40 -1.77 -3.00
CA LEU A 181 -39.42 -1.65 -1.94
C LEU A 181 -38.24 -2.55 -2.28
N ILE A 182 -37.01 -2.02 -2.16
CA ILE A 182 -35.79 -2.82 -2.24
C ILE A 182 -35.08 -2.82 -0.90
N LEU A 183 -34.72 -4.02 -0.42
CA LEU A 183 -33.84 -4.21 0.73
C LEU A 183 -32.60 -4.97 0.29
N THR A 184 -31.43 -4.50 0.71
CA THR A 184 -30.18 -5.27 0.58
C THR A 184 -29.99 -6.10 1.85
N ASN A 185 -30.02 -7.43 1.76
CA ASN A 185 -29.94 -8.32 2.92
C ASN A 185 -28.91 -9.44 2.67
N PRO A 186 -27.75 -9.48 3.34
CA PRO A 186 -27.26 -8.56 4.37
C PRO A 186 -27.08 -7.11 3.91
N HIS A 187 -27.22 -6.17 4.84
CA HIS A 187 -27.26 -4.73 4.58
C HIS A 187 -25.94 -4.14 4.05
N ASN A 188 -26.02 -3.15 3.15
CA ASN A 188 -24.87 -2.36 2.67
C ASN A 188 -25.22 -0.86 2.77
N PRO A 189 -24.53 -0.06 3.62
CA PRO A 189 -23.17 -0.29 4.13
C PRO A 189 -23.03 -0.93 5.53
N LEU A 190 -24.13 -1.12 6.27
CA LEU A 190 -24.09 -1.52 7.69
C LEU A 190 -23.66 -2.97 7.97
N ALA A 191 -23.70 -3.85 6.96
CA ALA A 191 -23.13 -5.19 7.03
C ALA A 191 -23.74 -6.11 8.11
N VAL A 192 -25.06 -5.99 8.31
CA VAL A 192 -25.87 -6.79 9.24
C VAL A 192 -27.11 -7.34 8.54
N CYS A 193 -27.56 -8.54 8.91
CA CYS A 193 -28.75 -9.19 8.38
C CYS A 193 -30.03 -8.61 8.99
N TYR A 194 -31.09 -8.46 8.19
CA TYR A 194 -32.44 -8.20 8.72
C TYR A 194 -32.97 -9.42 9.48
N SER A 195 -33.77 -9.21 10.53
CA SER A 195 -34.46 -10.34 11.18
C SER A 195 -35.64 -10.81 10.32
N THR A 196 -36.09 -12.04 10.55
CA THR A 196 -37.27 -12.59 9.88
C THR A 196 -38.49 -11.71 10.09
N GLU A 197 -38.69 -11.21 11.31
CA GLU A 197 -39.83 -10.37 11.68
C GLU A 197 -39.84 -9.05 10.89
N THR A 198 -38.67 -8.44 10.70
CA THR A 198 -38.53 -7.23 9.87
C THR A 198 -38.84 -7.53 8.41
N LEU A 199 -38.32 -8.63 7.86
CA LEU A 199 -38.58 -9.04 6.47
C LEU A 199 -40.08 -9.31 6.25
N GLU A 200 -40.73 -10.06 7.15
CA GLU A 200 -42.16 -10.33 7.10
C GLU A 200 -43.02 -9.06 7.19
N SER A 201 -42.62 -8.11 8.05
CA SER A 201 -43.31 -6.83 8.20
C SER A 201 -43.24 -6.01 6.91
N CYS A 202 -42.06 -5.96 6.27
CA CYS A 202 -41.87 -5.30 4.98
C CYS A 202 -42.65 -5.99 3.85
N LEU A 203 -42.71 -7.33 3.84
CA LEU A 203 -43.51 -8.10 2.87
C LEU A 203 -45.02 -7.81 3.00
N LYS A 204 -45.54 -7.78 4.23
CA LYS A 204 -46.93 -7.40 4.53
C LYS A 204 -47.23 -5.96 4.12
N PHE A 205 -46.31 -5.04 4.37
CA PHE A 205 -46.39 -3.66 3.89
C PHE A 205 -46.48 -3.59 2.36
N CYS A 206 -45.60 -4.31 1.64
CA CYS A 206 -45.66 -4.37 0.18
C CYS A 206 -46.99 -4.91 -0.32
N LYS A 207 -47.54 -5.97 0.29
CA LYS A 207 -48.87 -6.48 -0.06
C LYS A 207 -49.94 -5.40 0.13
N LYS A 208 -49.98 -4.77 1.31
CA LYS A 208 -50.96 -3.74 1.68
C LYS A 208 -50.95 -2.57 0.69
N ARG A 209 -49.77 -2.17 0.22
CA ARG A 209 -49.57 -1.05 -0.71
C ARG A 209 -49.50 -1.45 -2.19
N ASN A 210 -49.74 -2.73 -2.50
CA ASN A 210 -49.63 -3.29 -3.85
C ASN A 210 -48.27 -3.02 -4.53
N LEU A 211 -47.19 -3.15 -3.75
CA LEU A 211 -45.81 -2.96 -4.18
C LEU A 211 -45.11 -4.28 -4.48
N HIS A 212 -44.10 -4.24 -5.33
CA HIS A 212 -43.12 -5.31 -5.43
C HIS A 212 -42.13 -5.27 -4.26
N PHE A 213 -41.68 -6.44 -3.82
CA PHE A 213 -40.60 -6.57 -2.85
C PHE A 213 -39.37 -7.15 -3.55
N ILE A 214 -38.25 -6.44 -3.48
CA ILE A 214 -36.98 -6.85 -4.08
C ILE A 214 -35.98 -7.10 -2.94
N SER A 215 -35.55 -8.35 -2.79
CA SER A 215 -34.47 -8.74 -1.87
C SER A 215 -33.16 -8.82 -2.64
N ASP A 216 -32.28 -7.84 -2.49
CA ASP A 216 -30.91 -7.90 -3.00
C ASP A 216 -30.03 -8.65 -1.98
N GLU A 217 -29.82 -9.95 -2.25
CA GLU A 217 -29.13 -10.87 -1.33
C GLU A 217 -27.66 -11.09 -1.69
N ILE A 218 -27.04 -10.15 -2.41
CA ILE A 218 -25.67 -10.27 -2.94
C ILE A 218 -24.58 -10.62 -1.90
N TYR A 219 -24.85 -10.46 -0.61
CA TYR A 219 -23.95 -10.76 0.51
C TYR A 219 -24.33 -12.03 1.31
N ALA A 220 -25.29 -12.83 0.82
CA ALA A 220 -25.87 -13.98 1.52
C ALA A 220 -24.84 -14.95 2.13
N LEU A 221 -23.73 -15.20 1.44
CA LEU A 221 -22.69 -16.15 1.88
C LEU A 221 -21.44 -15.48 2.47
N SER A 222 -21.54 -14.21 2.84
CA SER A 222 -20.47 -13.44 3.48
C SER A 222 -20.69 -13.26 4.99
N VAL A 223 -21.54 -14.10 5.61
CA VAL A 223 -21.76 -14.12 7.06
C VAL A 223 -20.55 -14.73 7.79
N PHE A 224 -20.12 -14.12 8.89
CA PHE A 224 -19.00 -14.60 9.70
C PHE A 224 -19.27 -14.45 11.20
N ALA A 225 -18.57 -15.25 12.00
CA ALA A 225 -18.67 -15.20 13.45
C ALA A 225 -18.04 -13.90 14.00
N ASN A 226 -18.83 -13.12 14.72
CA ASN A 226 -18.39 -11.93 15.43
C ASN A 226 -18.72 -12.06 16.94
N PRO A 227 -17.71 -12.28 17.81
CA PRO A 227 -17.95 -12.44 19.24
C PRO A 227 -18.39 -11.15 19.95
N GLU A 228 -18.31 -9.98 19.29
CA GLU A 228 -18.78 -8.70 19.84
C GLU A 228 -20.32 -8.61 19.86
N ILE A 229 -20.99 -9.39 19.01
CA ILE A 229 -22.44 -9.41 18.89
C ILE A 229 -22.93 -10.64 19.66
N LYS A 230 -23.55 -10.41 20.83
CA LYS A 230 -24.04 -11.48 21.71
C LYS A 230 -25.06 -12.39 21.01
N GLU A 231 -25.96 -11.77 20.25
CA GLU A 231 -27.04 -12.44 19.52
C GLU A 231 -26.97 -12.01 18.05
N PRO A 232 -26.07 -12.62 17.26
CA PRO A 232 -25.93 -12.27 15.86
C PRO A 232 -27.17 -12.72 15.08
N ARG A 233 -27.80 -11.79 14.35
CA ARG A 233 -28.91 -12.12 13.47
C ARG A 233 -28.40 -13.03 12.35
N PRO A 234 -28.91 -14.27 12.20
CA PRO A 234 -28.54 -15.13 11.10
C PRO A 234 -29.04 -14.53 9.78
N PHE A 235 -28.38 -14.85 8.69
CA PHE A 235 -28.93 -14.56 7.37
C PHE A 235 -30.16 -15.46 7.13
N VAL A 236 -31.26 -14.83 6.73
CA VAL A 236 -32.49 -15.48 6.27
C VAL A 236 -32.79 -14.95 4.90
N SER A 237 -32.84 -15.84 3.90
CA SER A 237 -33.26 -15.48 2.55
C SER A 237 -34.77 -15.22 2.53
N VAL A 238 -35.22 -14.27 1.71
CA VAL A 238 -36.64 -14.08 1.43
C VAL A 238 -37.27 -15.35 0.87
N LEU A 239 -36.50 -16.20 0.18
CA LEU A 239 -36.97 -17.46 -0.37
C LEU A 239 -37.32 -18.48 0.73
N SER A 240 -36.74 -18.36 1.92
CA SER A 240 -37.00 -19.25 3.07
C SER A 240 -38.30 -18.96 3.79
N ILE A 241 -38.98 -17.85 3.47
CA ILE A 241 -40.17 -17.39 4.15
C ILE A 241 -41.42 -18.04 3.53
N ASP A 242 -42.33 -18.53 4.35
CA ASP A 242 -43.65 -18.99 3.92
C ASP A 242 -44.55 -17.78 3.60
N LEU A 243 -44.45 -17.30 2.36
CA LEU A 243 -45.15 -16.11 1.86
C LEU A 243 -46.68 -16.23 1.97
N ASP A 244 -47.23 -17.44 1.80
CA ASP A 244 -48.67 -17.67 1.87
C ASP A 244 -49.15 -17.55 3.32
N HIS A 245 -48.42 -18.15 4.27
CA HIS A 245 -48.73 -18.08 5.69
C HIS A 245 -48.72 -16.66 6.24
N ILE A 246 -47.76 -15.84 5.84
CA ILE A 246 -47.63 -14.46 6.33
C ILE A 246 -48.55 -13.46 5.59
N GLY A 247 -49.30 -13.93 4.58
CA GLY A 247 -50.21 -13.10 3.78
C GLY A 247 -49.51 -12.15 2.80
N ALA A 248 -48.31 -12.47 2.34
CA ALA A 248 -47.63 -11.73 1.28
C ALA A 248 -48.21 -12.08 -0.10
N ASP A 249 -47.75 -11.39 -1.16
CA ASP A 249 -48.08 -11.75 -2.55
C ASP A 249 -46.88 -12.45 -3.20
N PRO A 250 -46.87 -13.79 -3.33
CA PRO A 250 -45.74 -14.50 -3.91
C PRO A 250 -45.40 -14.03 -5.34
N SER A 251 -46.37 -13.55 -6.12
CA SER A 251 -46.16 -13.09 -7.50
C SER A 251 -45.40 -11.77 -7.62
N ARG A 252 -45.19 -11.07 -6.49
CA ARG A 252 -44.55 -9.76 -6.41
C ARG A 252 -43.25 -9.76 -5.60
N VAL A 253 -42.79 -10.92 -5.15
CA VAL A 253 -41.55 -11.09 -4.38
C VAL A 253 -40.45 -11.60 -5.29
N HIS A 254 -39.34 -10.85 -5.35
CA HIS A 254 -38.21 -11.13 -6.23
C HIS A 254 -36.91 -11.14 -5.42
N MET A 255 -36.05 -12.12 -5.63
CA MET A 255 -34.72 -12.17 -5.03
C MET A 255 -33.65 -11.96 -6.11
N VAL A 256 -32.61 -11.18 -5.82
CA VAL A 256 -31.45 -10.97 -6.70
C VAL A 256 -30.18 -11.41 -5.99
N TRP A 257 -29.35 -12.20 -6.67
CA TRP A 257 -28.04 -12.62 -6.17
C TRP A 257 -26.96 -12.57 -7.26
N SER A 258 -25.68 -12.55 -6.87
CA SER A 258 -24.56 -12.58 -7.81
C SER A 258 -23.27 -13.13 -7.20
N MET A 259 -22.45 -13.78 -8.03
CA MET A 259 -21.08 -14.23 -7.72
C MET A 259 -20.12 -13.10 -7.30
N SER A 260 -20.54 -11.84 -7.45
CA SER A 260 -19.67 -10.67 -7.40
C SER A 260 -18.99 -10.44 -6.05
N LYS A 261 -19.68 -10.75 -4.93
CA LYS A 261 -19.23 -10.42 -3.57
C LYS A 261 -18.84 -11.67 -2.80
N ASP A 262 -19.76 -12.60 -2.65
CA ASP A 262 -19.53 -13.85 -1.92
C ASP A 262 -18.33 -14.63 -2.45
N PHE A 263 -18.18 -14.70 -3.78
CA PHE A 263 -17.07 -15.38 -4.45
C PHE A 263 -16.06 -14.41 -5.09
N GLY A 264 -16.08 -13.11 -4.79
CA GLY A 264 -15.06 -12.18 -5.31
C GLY A 264 -14.95 -12.10 -6.85
N GLN A 265 -15.91 -12.65 -7.59
CA GLN A 265 -15.91 -12.73 -9.06
C GLN A 265 -16.68 -11.56 -9.66
N SER A 266 -16.50 -10.36 -9.10
CA SER A 266 -17.16 -9.15 -9.62
C SER A 266 -16.94 -9.07 -11.12
N GLY A 267 -15.72 -9.29 -11.61
CA GLY A 267 -15.31 -9.25 -13.03
C GLY A 267 -16.09 -10.15 -13.99
N PHE A 268 -16.68 -11.26 -13.52
CA PHE A 268 -17.34 -12.24 -14.38
C PHE A 268 -18.74 -11.82 -14.81
N ARG A 269 -19.36 -10.87 -14.10
CA ARG A 269 -20.69 -10.35 -14.41
C ARG A 269 -21.75 -11.47 -14.38
N MET A 270 -21.82 -12.22 -13.28
CA MET A 270 -22.71 -13.39 -13.15
C MET A 270 -23.74 -13.11 -12.06
N GLY A 271 -24.95 -12.72 -12.47
CA GLY A 271 -26.10 -12.44 -11.60
C GLY A 271 -27.32 -13.27 -11.97
N VAL A 272 -28.23 -13.43 -11.02
CA VAL A 272 -29.48 -14.18 -11.17
C VAL A 272 -30.61 -13.49 -10.40
N THR A 273 -31.79 -13.43 -11.02
CA THR A 273 -33.06 -13.07 -10.38
C THR A 273 -33.89 -14.34 -10.20
N VAL A 274 -34.54 -14.47 -9.05
CA VAL A 274 -35.48 -15.54 -8.71
C VAL A 274 -36.88 -14.95 -8.55
N SER A 275 -37.82 -15.44 -9.36
CA SER A 275 -39.25 -15.09 -9.31
C SER A 275 -40.07 -16.38 -9.38
N GLN A 276 -40.46 -16.92 -8.22
CA GLN A 276 -41.03 -18.28 -8.12
C GLN A 276 -42.51 -18.37 -8.53
N SER A 277 -43.28 -17.29 -8.37
CA SER A 277 -44.74 -17.31 -8.57
C SER A 277 -45.20 -16.35 -9.66
N ASN A 278 -44.31 -16.00 -10.58
CA ASN A 278 -44.61 -15.12 -11.71
C ASN A 278 -43.75 -15.52 -12.93
N PRO A 279 -44.20 -16.52 -13.72
CA PRO A 279 -43.45 -17.02 -14.87
C PRO A 279 -43.33 -15.98 -16.00
N GLU A 280 -44.34 -15.11 -16.16
CA GLU A 280 -44.30 -14.00 -17.11
C GLU A 280 -43.18 -13.02 -16.77
N MET A 281 -42.92 -12.77 -15.48
CA MET A 281 -41.79 -11.95 -15.04
C MET A 281 -40.47 -12.58 -15.46
N THR A 282 -40.28 -13.89 -15.30
CA THR A 282 -39.04 -14.55 -15.76
C THR A 282 -38.80 -14.37 -17.25
N VAL A 283 -39.86 -14.46 -18.06
CA VAL A 283 -39.80 -14.18 -19.52
C VAL A 283 -39.47 -12.71 -19.78
N GLY A 284 -40.12 -11.77 -19.09
CA GLY A 284 -39.89 -10.34 -19.19
C GLY A 284 -38.46 -9.94 -18.80
N LEU A 285 -37.90 -10.55 -17.77
CA LEU A 285 -36.51 -10.38 -17.34
C LEU A 285 -35.53 -10.87 -18.42
N ALA A 286 -35.77 -12.04 -19.00
CA ALA A 286 -34.96 -12.59 -20.08
C ALA A 286 -34.98 -11.70 -21.34
N LEU A 287 -36.17 -11.22 -21.73
CA LEU A 287 -36.35 -10.27 -22.83
C LEU A 287 -35.62 -8.95 -22.56
N ALA A 288 -35.81 -8.40 -21.37
CA ALA A 288 -35.24 -7.12 -20.98
C ALA A 288 -33.71 -7.21 -20.84
N ALA A 289 -33.17 -8.32 -20.37
CA ALA A 289 -31.72 -8.48 -20.24
C ALA A 289 -31.04 -8.20 -21.58
N ASN A 290 -31.53 -8.79 -22.69
CA ASN A 290 -31.03 -8.65 -24.07
C ASN A 290 -29.49 -8.87 -24.26
N THR A 291 -28.75 -9.01 -23.16
CA THR A 291 -27.32 -9.22 -23.05
C THR A 291 -27.13 -10.51 -22.27
N GLN A 292 -26.81 -11.58 -22.99
CA GLN A 292 -26.47 -12.85 -22.34
C GLN A 292 -25.14 -12.70 -21.62
N ILE A 293 -25.05 -13.34 -20.46
CA ILE A 293 -23.80 -13.57 -19.73
C ILE A 293 -22.79 -14.32 -20.60
N SER A 294 -21.50 -14.13 -20.33
CA SER A 294 -20.43 -14.76 -21.12
C SER A 294 -20.44 -16.29 -20.95
N SER A 295 -20.51 -17.04 -22.05
CA SER A 295 -20.37 -18.50 -22.05
C SER A 295 -19.07 -18.96 -21.38
N LEU A 296 -17.99 -18.17 -21.46
CA LEU A 296 -16.73 -18.48 -20.80
C LEU A 296 -16.85 -18.35 -19.26
N SER A 297 -17.49 -17.28 -18.78
CA SER A 297 -17.76 -17.11 -17.35
C SER A 297 -18.72 -18.17 -16.81
N THR A 298 -19.70 -18.59 -17.63
CA THR A 298 -20.63 -19.68 -17.32
C THR A 298 -19.91 -20.98 -17.00
N ILE A 299 -18.90 -21.38 -17.79
CA ILE A 299 -18.11 -22.59 -17.53
C ILE A 299 -17.49 -22.57 -16.12
N CYS A 300 -16.87 -21.45 -15.75
CA CYS A 300 -16.24 -21.30 -14.45
C CYS A 300 -17.25 -21.34 -13.29
N VAL A 301 -18.40 -20.66 -13.45
CA VAL A 301 -19.44 -20.61 -12.42
C VAL A 301 -20.10 -21.97 -12.24
N ILE A 302 -20.46 -22.66 -13.33
CA ILE A 302 -21.01 -24.03 -13.24
C ILE A 302 -20.04 -24.93 -12.48
N ARG A 303 -18.74 -24.89 -12.82
CA ARG A 303 -17.74 -25.73 -12.15
C ARG A 303 -17.64 -25.43 -10.65
N LEU A 304 -17.68 -24.16 -10.26
CA LEU A 304 -17.62 -23.75 -8.86
C LEU A 304 -18.89 -24.14 -8.09
N LEU A 305 -20.07 -23.87 -8.64
CA LEU A 305 -21.34 -24.14 -7.96
C LEU A 305 -21.65 -25.64 -7.85
N SER A 306 -21.15 -26.44 -8.79
CA SER A 306 -21.29 -27.91 -8.75
C SER A 306 -20.09 -28.62 -8.12
N SER A 307 -19.15 -27.89 -7.53
CA SER A 307 -17.95 -28.48 -6.90
C SER A 307 -18.31 -29.07 -5.53
N PRO A 308 -17.89 -30.31 -5.22
CA PRO A 308 -18.08 -30.89 -3.89
C PRO A 308 -17.29 -30.14 -2.81
N GLU A 309 -16.29 -29.35 -3.19
CA GLU A 309 -15.52 -28.48 -2.30
C GLU A 309 -16.22 -27.16 -1.97
N LEU A 310 -17.34 -26.83 -2.61
CA LEU A 310 -18.04 -25.55 -2.42
C LEU A 310 -18.38 -25.24 -0.95
N PRO A 311 -18.92 -26.17 -0.14
CA PRO A 311 -19.19 -25.90 1.27
C PRO A 311 -17.93 -25.51 2.06
N LEU A 312 -16.79 -26.15 1.75
CA LEU A 312 -15.50 -25.84 2.38
C LEU A 312 -14.99 -24.45 1.96
N LEU A 313 -15.20 -24.06 0.69
CA LEU A 313 -14.84 -22.72 0.20
C LEU A 313 -15.67 -21.63 0.89
N ILE A 314 -16.97 -21.87 1.09
CA ILE A 314 -17.86 -20.94 1.80
C ILE A 314 -17.42 -20.80 3.27
N GLU A 315 -17.14 -21.92 3.95
CA GLU A 315 -16.66 -21.90 5.33
C GLU A 315 -15.30 -21.19 5.44
N MET A 316 -14.39 -21.45 4.51
CA MET A 316 -13.09 -20.79 4.45
C MET A 316 -13.22 -19.28 4.23
N ASN A 317 -14.10 -18.85 3.33
CA ASN A 317 -14.40 -17.44 3.11
C ASN A 317 -14.92 -16.78 4.40
N SER A 318 -15.91 -17.39 5.05
CA SER A 318 -16.45 -16.92 6.33
C SER A 318 -15.38 -16.76 7.41
N LYS A 319 -14.50 -17.76 7.58
CA LYS A 319 -13.37 -17.69 8.52
C LYS A 319 -12.41 -16.55 8.20
N ARG A 320 -12.04 -16.38 6.92
CA ARG A 320 -11.12 -15.33 6.47
C ARG A 320 -11.73 -13.94 6.65
N LEU A 321 -13.02 -13.76 6.35
CA LEU A 321 -13.76 -12.52 6.60
C LEU A 321 -13.74 -12.16 8.09
N GLY A 322 -14.02 -13.12 8.97
CA GLY A 322 -13.97 -12.88 10.42
C GLY A 322 -12.58 -12.48 10.93
N VAL A 323 -11.50 -13.05 10.39
CA VAL A 323 -10.12 -12.64 10.72
C VAL A 323 -9.82 -11.22 10.22
N ALA A 324 -10.20 -10.91 8.99
CA ALA A 324 -10.01 -9.59 8.40
C ALA A 324 -10.80 -8.50 9.15
N TYR A 325 -12.07 -8.76 9.46
CA TYR A 325 -12.91 -7.89 10.29
C TYR A 325 -12.24 -7.59 11.64
N ARG A 326 -11.83 -8.62 12.39
CA ARG A 326 -11.16 -8.44 13.69
C ARG A 326 -9.84 -7.67 13.59
N THR A 327 -9.10 -7.82 12.49
CA THR A 327 -7.85 -7.10 12.26
C THR A 327 -8.13 -5.60 12.13
N LEU A 328 -9.13 -5.21 11.33
CA LEU A 328 -9.50 -3.81 11.17
C LEU A 328 -10.15 -3.22 12.43
N THR A 329 -11.08 -3.94 13.07
CA THR A 329 -11.77 -3.41 14.25
C THR A 329 -10.89 -3.37 15.50
N ALA A 330 -9.84 -4.20 15.60
CA ALA A 330 -8.84 -4.05 16.65
C ALA A 330 -8.18 -2.66 16.62
N PHE A 331 -7.87 -2.14 15.42
CA PHE A 331 -7.37 -0.78 15.25
C PHE A 331 -8.40 0.27 15.70
N PHE A 332 -9.67 0.11 15.31
CA PHE A 332 -10.72 1.04 15.75
C PHE A 332 -10.89 1.05 17.27
N LYS A 333 -10.87 -0.11 17.93
CA LYS A 333 -10.95 -0.21 19.39
C LYS A 333 -9.75 0.43 20.07
N ASP A 334 -8.54 0.17 19.59
CA ASP A 334 -7.30 0.76 20.13
C ASP A 334 -7.33 2.30 20.06
N ARG A 335 -7.92 2.85 19.00
CA ARG A 335 -8.06 4.30 18.80
C ARG A 335 -9.35 4.92 19.32
N GLY A 336 -10.24 4.13 19.92
CA GLY A 336 -11.55 4.61 20.37
C GLY A 336 -12.46 5.11 19.24
N ILE A 337 -12.27 4.64 18.01
CA ILE A 337 -13.07 5.00 16.83
C ILE A 337 -14.40 4.23 16.90
N PRO A 338 -15.55 4.91 16.95
CA PRO A 338 -16.85 4.24 16.89
C PRO A 338 -17.06 3.55 15.54
N TYR A 339 -17.67 2.37 15.54
CA TYR A 339 -18.08 1.68 14.31
C TYR A 339 -19.33 0.84 14.57
N PHE A 340 -20.07 0.54 13.50
CA PHE A 340 -21.25 -0.31 13.55
C PHE A 340 -20.81 -1.79 13.54
N PRO A 341 -21.02 -2.58 14.60
CA PRO A 341 -20.60 -3.97 14.64
C PRO A 341 -21.27 -4.79 13.54
N ALA A 342 -20.46 -5.52 12.76
CA ALA A 342 -20.94 -6.27 11.59
C ALA A 342 -20.70 -7.78 11.75
N ASN A 343 -21.60 -8.60 11.20
CA ASN A 343 -21.46 -10.06 11.12
C ASN A 343 -21.65 -10.61 9.70
N ALA A 344 -21.73 -9.74 8.70
CA ALA A 344 -21.86 -10.11 7.30
C ALA A 344 -21.11 -9.12 6.40
N GLY A 345 -21.17 -9.32 5.09
CA GLY A 345 -20.60 -8.39 4.11
C GLY A 345 -19.07 -8.37 4.09
N LEU A 346 -18.54 -7.32 3.47
CA LEU A 346 -17.10 -7.17 3.19
C LEU A 346 -16.48 -5.92 3.81
N CYS A 347 -17.31 -5.09 4.46
CA CYS A 347 -16.95 -3.78 4.97
C CYS A 347 -17.58 -3.53 6.33
N VAL A 348 -17.05 -2.53 7.02
CA VAL A 348 -17.58 -2.00 8.27
C VAL A 348 -17.83 -0.50 8.10
N PHE A 349 -18.88 0.01 8.75
CA PHE A 349 -19.18 1.44 8.76
C PHE A 349 -18.61 2.03 10.04
N ALA A 350 -17.69 2.99 9.92
CA ALA A 350 -16.93 3.55 11.05
C ALA A 350 -16.98 5.09 11.06
N ARG A 351 -17.07 5.69 12.24
CA ARG A 351 -17.06 7.13 12.44
C ARG A 351 -15.62 7.62 12.59
N LEU A 352 -15.02 8.00 11.46
CA LEU A 352 -13.59 8.35 11.37
C LEU A 352 -13.29 9.79 11.79
N THR A 353 -14.33 10.61 12.03
CA THR A 353 -14.21 11.97 12.55
C THR A 353 -15.53 12.41 13.22
N ASP A 354 -15.47 13.35 14.16
CA ASP A 354 -16.65 13.99 14.77
C ASP A 354 -17.12 15.21 13.96
N ALA A 355 -17.10 15.12 12.63
CA ALA A 355 -17.49 16.23 11.77
C ALA A 355 -18.97 16.61 11.98
N GLU A 356 -19.24 17.91 12.09
CA GLU A 356 -20.60 18.48 12.15
C GLU A 356 -21.13 18.88 10.76
N THR A 357 -20.25 18.97 9.78
CA THR A 357 -20.55 19.37 8.40
C THR A 357 -20.12 18.31 7.38
N TRP A 358 -20.78 18.30 6.23
CA TRP A 358 -20.42 17.39 5.14
C TRP A 358 -19.04 17.71 4.54
N GLU A 359 -18.64 18.97 4.60
CA GLU A 359 -17.32 19.45 4.21
C GLU A 359 -16.24 18.88 5.14
N GLY A 360 -16.49 18.84 6.46
CA GLY A 360 -15.58 18.21 7.42
C GLY A 360 -15.42 16.70 7.20
N GLU A 361 -16.49 15.99 6.82
CA GLU A 361 -16.41 14.58 6.41
C GLU A 361 -15.57 14.43 5.14
N ALA A 362 -15.76 15.30 4.14
CA ALA A 362 -14.98 15.27 2.90
C ALA A 362 -13.49 15.56 3.14
N GLU A 363 -13.15 16.49 4.06
CA GLU A 363 -11.79 16.74 4.50
C GLU A 363 -11.16 15.50 5.15
N MET A 364 -11.91 14.78 6.00
CA MET A 364 -11.45 13.51 6.58
C MET A 364 -11.15 12.47 5.50
N VAL A 365 -12.04 12.30 4.51
CA VAL A 365 -11.82 11.36 3.40
C VAL A 365 -10.57 11.74 2.59
N ASN A 366 -10.35 13.03 2.35
CA ASN A 366 -9.15 13.53 1.66
C ASN A 366 -7.87 13.30 2.49
N ARG A 367 -7.89 13.54 3.80
CA ARG A 367 -6.73 13.25 4.67
C ARG A 367 -6.35 11.78 4.65
N ILE A 368 -7.33 10.88 4.71
CA ILE A 368 -7.10 9.42 4.63
C ILE A 368 -6.55 9.04 3.25
N LYS A 369 -7.06 9.67 2.20
CA LYS A 369 -6.52 9.54 0.84
C LYS A 369 -5.06 9.97 0.74
N ASP A 370 -4.68 11.08 1.37
CA ASP A 370 -3.31 11.58 1.38
C ASP A 370 -2.37 10.66 2.19
N ALA A 371 -2.90 9.99 3.22
CA ALA A 371 -2.22 8.91 3.94
C ALA A 371 -2.08 7.62 3.11
N GLY A 372 -2.66 7.56 1.92
CA GLY A 372 -2.52 6.46 0.97
C GLY A 372 -3.56 5.36 1.12
N VAL A 373 -4.74 5.66 1.67
CA VAL A 373 -5.88 4.72 1.77
C VAL A 373 -7.13 5.40 1.20
N LEU A 374 -7.92 4.69 0.39
CA LEU A 374 -9.20 5.21 -0.10
C LEU A 374 -10.33 4.63 0.73
N VAL A 375 -11.22 5.48 1.22
CA VAL A 375 -12.47 5.11 1.90
C VAL A 375 -13.63 5.87 1.27
N SER A 376 -14.88 5.47 1.54
CA SER A 376 -16.06 6.17 1.03
C SER A 376 -16.86 6.77 2.17
N GLY A 377 -16.97 8.10 2.21
CA GLY A 377 -17.70 8.83 3.26
C GLY A 377 -19.19 8.48 3.31
N GLY A 378 -19.80 8.61 4.49
CA GLY A 378 -21.19 8.28 4.79
C GLY A 378 -22.19 9.06 3.95
N ARG A 379 -21.87 10.32 3.58
CA ARG A 379 -22.67 11.12 2.65
C ARG A 379 -22.94 10.40 1.35
N ALA A 380 -21.95 9.66 0.85
CA ALA A 380 -22.08 8.96 -0.42
C ALA A 380 -23.17 7.87 -0.36
N TYR A 381 -23.48 7.33 0.82
CA TYR A 381 -24.49 6.28 1.06
C TYR A 381 -25.81 6.83 1.59
N HIS A 382 -26.04 8.15 1.51
CA HIS A 382 -27.22 8.79 2.09
C HIS A 382 -27.34 8.54 3.60
N GLY A 383 -26.21 8.64 4.32
CA GLY A 383 -26.19 8.60 5.78
C GLY A 383 -27.11 9.67 6.40
N PRO A 384 -27.68 9.44 7.59
CA PRO A 384 -28.58 10.39 8.25
C PRO A 384 -27.92 11.77 8.42
N GLU A 385 -28.69 12.85 8.21
CA GLU A 385 -28.16 14.23 8.22
C GLU A 385 -27.53 14.63 9.57
N HIS A 386 -27.97 14.03 10.67
CA HIS A 386 -27.44 14.26 12.01
C HIS A 386 -26.30 13.31 12.40
N GLU A 387 -25.93 12.36 11.53
CA GLU A 387 -24.86 11.37 11.73
C GLU A 387 -23.74 11.54 10.69
N LYS A 388 -22.98 12.63 10.78
CA LYS A 388 -21.85 12.91 9.89
C LYS A 388 -20.51 12.39 10.44
N GLY A 389 -19.54 12.21 9.54
CA GLY A 389 -18.19 11.75 9.86
C GLY A 389 -18.01 10.23 9.77
N TRP A 390 -19.04 9.52 9.29
CA TRP A 390 -18.97 8.09 9.02
C TRP A 390 -18.31 7.81 7.67
N ALA A 391 -17.75 6.61 7.52
CA ALA A 391 -17.23 6.10 6.27
C ALA A 391 -17.37 4.58 6.21
N ARG A 392 -17.60 4.06 5.00
CA ARG A 392 -17.52 2.63 4.72
C ARG A 392 -16.07 2.25 4.45
N VAL A 393 -15.56 1.30 5.23
CA VAL A 393 -14.18 0.79 5.16
C VAL A 393 -14.21 -0.71 4.87
N LEU A 394 -13.70 -1.12 3.71
CA LEU A 394 -13.54 -2.52 3.32
C LEU A 394 -12.49 -3.20 4.20
N PHE A 395 -12.76 -4.44 4.62
CA PHE A 395 -11.77 -5.31 5.25
C PHE A 395 -11.42 -6.53 4.39
N ALA A 396 -12.23 -6.90 3.38
CA ALA A 396 -12.04 -8.10 2.55
C ALA A 396 -10.94 -7.98 1.47
N VAL A 397 -9.78 -7.43 1.84
CA VAL A 397 -8.54 -7.41 1.04
C VAL A 397 -7.54 -8.46 1.55
N GLU A 398 -6.47 -8.73 0.82
CA GLU A 398 -5.43 -9.65 1.26
C GLU A 398 -4.88 -9.25 2.64
N PRO A 399 -4.57 -10.21 3.54
CA PRO A 399 -4.18 -9.89 4.93
C PRO A 399 -3.02 -8.90 5.06
N GLU A 400 -2.03 -8.99 4.18
CA GLU A 400 -0.88 -8.07 4.19
C GLU A 400 -1.26 -6.66 3.70
N VAL A 401 -2.19 -6.56 2.74
CA VAL A 401 -2.73 -5.29 2.25
C VAL A 401 -3.56 -4.62 3.33
N LEU A 402 -4.38 -5.39 4.06
CA LEU A 402 -5.18 -4.86 5.18
C LEU A 402 -4.28 -4.30 6.29
N ARG A 403 -3.23 -5.05 6.68
CA ARG A 403 -2.26 -4.56 7.67
C ARG A 403 -1.54 -3.30 7.20
N ASP A 404 -1.18 -3.21 5.92
CA ASP A 404 -0.58 -1.98 5.39
C ASP A 404 -1.55 -0.80 5.43
N ALA A 405 -2.83 -1.02 5.09
CA ALA A 405 -3.85 0.00 5.17
C ALA A 405 -4.07 0.48 6.62
N VAL A 406 -4.15 -0.44 7.59
CA VAL A 406 -4.25 -0.09 9.02
C VAL A 406 -3.04 0.75 9.45
N ARG A 407 -1.80 0.36 9.10
CA ARG A 407 -0.60 1.16 9.40
C ARG A 407 -0.65 2.58 8.82
N ARG A 408 -1.23 2.75 7.64
CA ARG A 408 -1.42 4.08 7.02
C ARG A 408 -2.50 4.89 7.75
N LEU A 409 -3.58 4.25 8.18
CA LEU A 409 -4.63 4.87 8.99
C LEU A 409 -4.15 5.26 10.40
N GLU A 410 -3.13 4.59 10.94
CA GLU A 410 -2.58 4.88 12.27
C GLU A 410 -1.87 6.23 12.37
N ASN A 411 -1.29 6.75 11.28
CA ASN A 411 -0.51 7.98 11.29
C ASN A 411 -0.75 8.84 10.04
N PRO A 412 -1.96 9.40 9.87
CA PRO A 412 -2.31 10.20 8.71
C PRO A 412 -1.53 11.53 8.63
N ASP A 413 -0.91 11.97 9.74
CA ASP A 413 -0.21 13.27 9.86
C ASP A 413 1.30 13.21 9.59
N ALA A 414 1.82 12.08 9.08
CA ALA A 414 3.25 11.93 8.85
C ALA A 414 3.75 12.97 7.80
N SER A 415 4.58 13.91 8.25
CA SER A 415 4.99 15.09 7.48
C SER A 415 6.48 15.09 7.16
N ILE A 416 6.84 15.53 5.96
CA ILE A 416 8.23 15.77 5.56
C ILE A 416 8.85 16.98 6.27
N VAL A 417 8.03 17.86 6.85
CA VAL A 417 8.47 19.15 7.41
C VAL A 417 9.58 19.01 8.46
N PRO A 418 9.49 18.10 9.47
CA PRO A 418 10.56 17.92 10.45
C PRO A 418 11.90 17.50 9.83
N HIS A 419 11.88 16.69 8.77
CA HIS A 419 13.08 16.29 8.03
C HIS A 419 13.72 17.48 7.31
N ILE A 420 12.92 18.35 6.68
CA ILE A 420 13.40 19.58 6.03
C ILE A 420 13.94 20.55 7.08
N LEU A 421 13.24 20.71 8.21
CA LEU A 421 13.69 21.56 9.32
C LEU A 421 15.01 21.07 9.91
N LEU A 422 15.25 19.76 9.99
CA LEU A 422 16.53 19.21 10.45
C LEU A 422 17.69 19.63 9.53
N TRP A 423 17.48 19.67 8.21
CA TRP A 423 18.47 20.16 7.26
C TRP A 423 18.68 21.67 7.36
N LEU A 424 17.60 22.45 7.37
CA LEU A 424 17.65 23.90 7.48
C LEU A 424 18.30 24.33 8.80
N CYS A 425 17.99 23.65 9.90
CA CYS A 425 18.56 23.92 11.20
C CYS A 425 20.09 23.78 11.21
N GLN A 426 20.65 22.78 10.53
CA GLN A 426 22.10 22.61 10.42
C GLN A 426 22.77 23.74 9.64
N LEU A 427 22.19 24.11 8.49
CA LEU A 427 22.70 25.22 7.68
C LEU A 427 22.62 26.54 8.44
N THR A 428 21.50 26.81 9.10
CA THR A 428 21.32 28.00 9.95
C THR A 428 22.31 28.00 11.11
N ALA A 429 22.52 26.86 11.76
CA ALA A 429 23.45 26.73 12.88
C ALA A 429 24.87 27.15 12.48
N LEU A 430 25.31 26.82 11.27
CA LEU A 430 26.62 27.18 10.74
C LEU A 430 26.62 28.60 10.12
N ALA A 431 25.56 29.01 9.42
CA ALA A 431 25.51 30.30 8.75
C ALA A 431 25.29 31.49 9.71
N ALA A 432 24.76 31.24 10.91
CA ALA A 432 24.51 32.27 11.91
C ALA A 432 25.80 33.00 12.34
N PRO A 433 25.70 34.29 12.72
CA PRO A 433 26.83 34.99 13.32
C PRO A 433 27.23 34.33 14.66
N PRO A 434 28.48 34.50 15.13
CA PRO A 434 28.88 34.02 16.46
C PRO A 434 28.11 34.77 17.57
N PHE A 435 27.48 34.05 18.49
CA PHE A 435 26.82 34.60 19.69
C PHE A 435 26.80 33.58 20.84
N ASN A 436 26.70 34.08 22.08
CA ASN A 436 26.65 33.25 23.28
C ASN A 436 25.39 32.36 23.28
N GLY A 437 25.57 31.06 23.48
CA GLY A 437 24.46 30.09 23.47
C GLY A 437 24.13 29.48 22.11
N ARG A 438 24.73 29.96 21.01
CA ARG A 438 24.55 29.38 19.65
C ARG A 438 24.75 27.86 19.63
N ARG A 439 25.84 27.38 20.23
CA ARG A 439 26.14 25.94 20.35
C ARG A 439 24.99 25.20 21.03
N SER A 440 24.58 25.65 22.23
CA SER A 440 23.57 24.97 23.02
C SER A 440 22.21 24.95 22.31
N ILE A 441 21.77 26.10 21.76
CA ILE A 441 20.48 26.22 21.07
C ILE A 441 20.42 25.28 19.87
N PHE A 442 21.40 25.37 18.95
CA PHE A 442 21.35 24.59 17.73
C PHE A 442 21.69 23.11 17.95
N SER A 443 22.57 22.76 18.90
CA SER A 443 22.80 21.36 19.23
C SER A 443 21.55 20.70 19.82
N THR A 444 20.84 21.38 20.73
CA THR A 444 19.57 20.87 21.26
C THR A 444 18.53 20.73 20.14
N LEU A 445 18.35 21.76 19.31
CA LEU A 445 17.36 21.73 18.22
C LEU A 445 17.63 20.63 17.19
N ILE A 446 18.89 20.46 16.78
CA ILE A 446 19.30 19.39 15.85
C ILE A 446 19.05 18.01 16.49
N ILE A 447 19.39 17.81 17.77
CA ILE A 447 19.17 16.54 18.47
C ILE A 447 17.67 16.26 18.60
N THR A 448 16.87 17.24 19.02
CA THR A 448 15.41 17.09 19.17
C THR A 448 14.75 16.76 17.82
N LEU A 449 15.08 17.49 16.76
CA LEU A 449 14.55 17.21 15.41
C LEU A 449 15.00 15.84 14.90
N ALA A 450 16.25 15.45 15.13
CA ALA A 450 16.73 14.12 14.76
C ALA A 450 15.98 13.02 15.53
N ILE A 451 15.79 13.16 16.85
CA ILE A 451 14.99 12.20 17.64
C ILE A 451 13.56 12.12 17.10
N TYR A 452 12.91 13.26 16.87
CA TYR A 452 11.56 13.30 16.30
C TYR A 452 11.47 12.56 14.96
N CYS A 453 12.38 12.85 14.03
CA CYS A 453 12.44 12.18 12.72
C CYS A 453 12.65 10.66 12.85
N ASN A 454 13.46 10.21 13.82
CA ASN A 454 13.68 8.78 14.08
C ASN A 454 12.48 8.10 14.76
N LEU A 455 11.69 8.82 15.56
CA LEU A 455 10.45 8.31 16.18
C LEU A 455 9.27 8.32 15.21
N HIS A 456 9.31 9.18 14.19
CA HIS A 456 8.30 9.27 13.12
C HIS A 456 8.91 9.04 11.73
N PRO A 457 9.51 7.87 11.47
CA PRO A 457 10.30 7.60 10.26
C PRO A 457 9.49 7.62 8.95
N HIS A 458 8.17 7.45 9.03
CA HIS A 458 7.32 7.13 7.88
C HIS A 458 6.60 8.35 7.31
N PHE A 459 7.35 9.39 6.91
CA PHE A 459 6.78 10.58 6.27
C PHE A 459 6.46 10.42 4.77
N THR A 460 6.92 9.33 4.15
CA THR A 460 6.69 9.05 2.73
C THR A 460 6.72 7.55 2.46
N ASN A 461 5.86 7.11 1.53
CA ASN A 461 5.91 5.76 0.97
C ASN A 461 6.81 5.68 -0.28
N ASN A 462 7.36 6.81 -0.75
CA ASN A 462 8.35 6.81 -1.83
C ASN A 462 9.70 6.36 -1.26
N PHE A 463 10.11 5.15 -1.62
CA PHE A 463 11.34 4.55 -1.15
C PHE A 463 12.57 5.40 -1.49
N ASP A 464 12.68 5.92 -2.72
CA ASP A 464 13.82 6.74 -3.16
C ASP A 464 13.92 8.02 -2.33
N LEU A 465 12.77 8.64 -2.04
CA LEU A 465 12.71 9.81 -1.18
C LEU A 465 13.10 9.45 0.26
N ALA A 466 12.55 8.38 0.84
CA ALA A 466 12.90 7.94 2.19
C ALA A 466 14.39 7.60 2.34
N GLN A 467 15.00 6.98 1.32
CA GLN A 467 16.41 6.61 1.28
C GLN A 467 17.35 7.83 1.34
N LEU A 468 16.94 8.99 0.81
CA LEU A 468 17.72 10.23 0.97
C LEU A 468 17.83 10.65 2.44
N PHE A 469 16.78 10.41 3.24
CA PHE A 469 16.73 10.80 4.64
C PHE A 469 17.23 9.70 5.59
N SER A 470 17.24 8.43 5.18
CA SER A 470 17.81 7.32 5.96
C SER A 470 19.30 7.51 6.27
N LEU A 471 20.02 8.26 5.43
CA LEU A 471 21.44 8.59 5.60
C LEU A 471 21.69 10.01 6.16
N ALA A 472 20.63 10.72 6.55
CA ALA A 472 20.73 12.10 7.03
C ALA A 472 21.62 12.24 8.29
N TRP A 473 21.75 11.17 9.06
CA TRP A 473 22.57 11.10 10.27
C TRP A 473 24.03 11.47 10.06
N SER A 474 24.58 11.14 8.89
CA SER A 474 25.97 11.46 8.58
C SER A 474 26.21 12.98 8.51
N PHE A 475 25.19 13.76 8.13
CA PHE A 475 25.25 15.21 8.08
C PHE A 475 25.05 15.85 9.46
N TYR A 476 23.97 15.49 10.17
CA TYR A 476 23.68 16.15 11.46
C TYR A 476 24.69 15.82 12.54
N THR A 477 25.25 14.60 12.57
CA THR A 477 26.32 14.25 13.51
C THR A 477 27.61 15.02 13.20
N ALA A 478 27.94 15.21 11.92
CA ALA A 478 29.09 16.01 11.51
C ALA A 478 28.90 17.51 11.82
N THR A 479 27.68 18.05 11.74
CA THR A 479 27.37 19.42 12.15
C THR A 479 27.46 19.57 13.67
N LEU A 480 26.87 18.65 14.43
CA LEU A 480 26.97 18.61 15.89
C LEU A 480 28.42 18.56 16.37
N ALA A 481 29.25 17.70 15.78
CA ALA A 481 30.66 17.62 16.12
C ALA A 481 31.38 18.98 15.96
N LYS A 482 31.11 19.70 14.86
CA LYS A 482 31.72 21.01 14.61
C LYS A 482 31.22 22.08 15.58
N LEU A 483 29.93 22.08 15.93
CA LEU A 483 29.37 23.01 16.91
C LEU A 483 29.88 22.73 18.33
N VAL A 484 29.90 21.45 18.73
CA VAL A 484 30.20 21.01 20.10
C VAL A 484 31.69 21.09 20.40
N PHE A 485 32.54 20.64 19.47
CA PHE A 485 33.97 20.53 19.73
C PHE A 485 34.74 21.82 19.43
N SER A 486 34.17 22.83 18.76
CA SER A 486 34.92 24.07 18.46
C SER A 486 35.07 25.06 19.62
N GLY A 487 34.68 24.69 20.84
CA GLY A 487 34.79 25.56 22.02
C GLY A 487 33.78 26.72 22.00
N ILE A 488 33.99 27.70 22.88
CA ILE A 488 33.09 28.87 23.03
C ILE A 488 33.13 29.77 21.79
N GLU A 489 34.28 29.83 21.11
CA GLU A 489 34.49 30.76 20.00
C GLU A 489 33.88 30.31 18.67
N GLY A 490 33.35 29.08 18.60
CA GLY A 490 32.57 28.57 17.48
C GLY A 490 33.40 27.98 16.33
N PRO A 491 32.74 27.35 15.33
CA PRO A 491 33.43 26.67 14.24
C PRO A 491 34.26 27.63 13.36
N GLU A 492 33.97 28.92 13.35
CA GLU A 492 34.74 29.94 12.61
C GLU A 492 36.20 30.05 13.06
N GLU A 493 36.43 29.80 14.34
CA GLU A 493 37.76 29.81 14.95
C GLU A 493 38.53 28.53 14.77
N ARG A 494 37.86 27.48 14.28
CA ARG A 494 38.45 26.15 14.15
C ARG A 494 38.45 25.65 12.73
N PHE A 495 37.75 26.30 11.80
CA PHE A 495 37.64 25.90 10.41
C PHE A 495 37.81 27.08 9.45
N TRP A 496 39.02 27.21 8.88
CA TRP A 496 39.31 28.04 7.70
C TRP A 496 40.02 27.22 6.62
N ARG A 497 39.97 27.66 5.35
CA ARG A 497 40.68 26.98 4.25
C ARG A 497 42.20 27.08 4.43
N VAL A 498 42.95 26.04 4.09
CA VAL A 498 44.44 26.04 4.21
C VAL A 498 45.08 27.08 3.30
N ASP A 499 44.48 27.31 2.14
CA ASP A 499 44.84 28.33 1.14
C ASP A 499 44.20 29.70 1.41
N GLY A 500 43.40 29.82 2.47
CA GLY A 500 42.70 31.05 2.84
C GLY A 500 43.32 31.76 4.04
N PRO A 501 42.93 33.02 4.30
CA PRO A 501 43.27 33.71 5.53
C PRO A 501 42.80 32.91 6.75
N ALA A 502 43.62 32.89 7.81
CA ALA A 502 43.24 32.26 9.06
C ALA A 502 41.92 32.86 9.56
N ARG A 503 40.99 31.99 9.97
CA ARG A 503 39.68 32.37 10.51
C ARG A 503 38.85 33.25 9.55
N GLU A 504 39.00 33.07 8.23
CA GLU A 504 38.31 33.88 7.20
C GLU A 504 36.78 33.97 7.45
N ALA A 505 36.18 32.93 8.00
CA ALA A 505 34.75 32.85 8.29
C ALA A 505 34.25 33.82 9.38
N ARG A 506 35.16 34.42 10.17
CA ARG A 506 34.86 35.54 11.09
C ARG A 506 34.55 36.83 10.35
N THR A 507 35.16 37.03 9.18
CA THR A 507 35.00 38.25 8.38
C THR A 507 33.73 38.23 7.51
N TYR A 508 33.10 37.06 7.39
CA TYR A 508 31.88 36.90 6.61
C TYR A 508 30.68 37.38 7.41
N THR A 509 29.85 38.21 6.77
CA THR A 509 28.54 38.61 7.31
C THR A 509 27.71 37.35 7.61
N GLY A 510 27.15 37.27 8.83
CA GLY A 510 26.20 36.21 9.20
C GLY A 510 25.06 36.12 8.19
N PHE A 511 24.69 34.91 7.78
CA PHE A 511 23.71 34.66 6.70
C PHE A 511 24.04 35.29 5.33
N GLY A 512 25.23 35.84 5.15
CA GLY A 512 25.70 36.29 3.84
C GLY A 512 26.03 35.12 2.93
N TRP A 513 26.06 35.34 1.61
CA TRP A 513 26.35 34.30 0.62
C TRP A 513 27.68 33.56 0.86
N LYS A 514 28.74 34.30 1.21
CA LYS A 514 30.05 33.71 1.57
C LYS A 514 29.95 32.80 2.81
N LYS A 515 29.14 33.20 3.79
CA LYS A 515 28.90 32.45 5.03
C LYS A 515 28.06 31.20 4.79
N PHE A 516 27.03 31.28 3.95
CA PHE A 516 26.25 30.12 3.52
C PHE A 516 27.08 29.13 2.70
N ARG A 517 27.92 29.60 1.78
CA ARG A 517 28.87 28.74 1.06
C ARG A 517 29.82 28.02 2.02
N TRP A 518 30.39 28.75 2.98
CA TRP A 518 31.21 28.16 4.05
C TRP A 518 30.42 27.10 4.83
N ALA A 519 29.21 27.42 5.30
CA ALA A 519 28.35 26.54 6.07
C ALA A 519 27.96 25.27 5.30
N ALA A 520 27.54 25.39 4.04
CA ALA A 520 27.20 24.27 3.19
C ALA A 520 28.42 23.36 2.95
N VAL A 521 29.57 23.95 2.60
CA VAL A 521 30.82 23.17 2.44
C VAL A 521 31.17 22.46 3.75
N LEU A 522 31.02 23.12 4.90
CA LEU A 522 31.33 22.53 6.20
C LEU A 522 30.34 21.41 6.60
N MET A 523 29.07 21.53 6.23
CA MET A 523 28.03 20.53 6.47
C MET A 523 28.26 19.27 5.60
N PHE A 524 28.55 19.45 4.30
CA PHE A 524 28.78 18.34 3.37
C PHE A 524 30.22 17.77 3.43
N ASN A 525 31.19 18.55 3.91
CA ASN A 525 32.55 18.09 4.17
C ASN A 525 32.67 17.59 5.61
N GLN A 526 32.21 16.36 5.85
CA GLN A 526 32.31 15.67 7.15
C GLN A 526 33.76 15.56 7.65
N ARG A 527 34.73 15.70 6.74
CA ARG A 527 36.14 15.43 6.93
C ARG A 527 37.01 16.68 6.93
N GLY A 528 36.47 17.90 6.87
CA GLY A 528 37.29 19.13 6.92
C GLY A 528 38.54 19.15 5.99
N ILE A 529 38.59 18.35 4.92
CA ILE A 529 39.80 18.21 4.09
C ILE A 529 40.04 19.53 3.37
N ARG A 530 41.31 20.00 3.39
CA ARG A 530 41.75 21.34 2.92
C ARG A 530 41.18 22.52 3.73
N TRP A 531 40.63 22.23 4.90
CA TRP A 531 40.53 23.21 5.98
C TRP A 531 41.77 23.05 6.87
N ASN A 532 42.01 24.00 7.75
CA ASN A 532 43.08 24.06 8.76
C ASN A 532 43.22 22.81 9.66
N HIS A 533 42.40 21.78 9.45
CA HIS A 533 42.54 20.45 10.00
C HIS A 533 43.04 19.49 8.90
N HIS A 534 44.34 19.18 8.92
CA HIS A 534 44.96 18.22 7.99
C HIS A 534 45.01 16.81 8.60
N VAL A 535 44.69 15.78 7.83
CA VAL A 535 44.78 14.39 8.27
C VAL A 535 46.23 13.92 8.13
N LYS A 536 46.83 13.42 9.21
CA LYS A 536 48.27 13.10 9.33
C LYS A 536 48.85 12.18 8.23
N ASN A 537 48.00 11.38 7.59
CA ASN A 537 48.41 10.36 6.62
C ASN A 537 47.90 10.61 5.20
N VAL A 538 47.36 11.80 4.91
CA VAL A 538 46.89 12.17 3.57
C VAL A 538 47.89 13.14 2.96
N GLN A 539 48.69 12.64 2.01
CA GLN A 539 49.55 13.48 1.19
C GLN A 539 48.68 14.45 0.37
N PRO A 540 49.04 15.75 0.29
CA PRO A 540 48.34 16.66 -0.59
C PRO A 540 48.45 16.15 -2.03
N PRO A 541 47.34 16.02 -2.76
CA PRO A 541 47.39 15.55 -4.14
C PRO A 541 48.18 16.51 -5.01
N SER A 542 48.85 15.99 -6.04
CA SER A 542 49.60 16.83 -6.97
C SER A 542 48.67 17.83 -7.66
N ARG A 543 49.10 19.10 -7.77
CA ARG A 543 48.33 20.16 -8.41
C ARG A 543 47.97 19.75 -9.84
N SER A 544 46.68 19.50 -10.07
CA SER A 544 46.15 19.19 -11.39
C SER A 544 45.50 20.43 -12.00
N ARG A 545 45.63 20.64 -13.32
CA ARG A 545 44.90 21.70 -14.01
C ARG A 545 43.40 21.41 -13.90
N ARG A 546 42.59 22.44 -13.60
CA ARG A 546 41.12 22.35 -13.43
C ARG A 546 40.45 21.53 -14.53
N THR A 547 40.79 21.78 -15.78
CA THR A 547 40.25 21.05 -16.95
C THR A 547 40.57 19.56 -16.90
N ARG A 548 41.83 19.20 -16.58
CA ARG A 548 42.26 17.80 -16.47
C ARG A 548 41.54 17.08 -15.33
N PHE A 549 41.34 17.75 -14.19
CA PHE A 549 40.58 17.22 -13.07
C PHE A 549 39.11 16.96 -13.44
N LEU A 550 38.45 17.94 -14.06
CA LEU A 550 37.05 17.80 -14.46
C LEU A 550 36.87 16.65 -15.46
N ILE A 551 37.76 16.51 -16.44
CA ILE A 551 37.75 15.37 -17.38
C ILE A 551 37.96 14.04 -16.64
N ALA A 552 38.93 13.98 -15.71
CA ALA A 552 39.21 12.77 -14.94
C ALA A 552 38.03 12.35 -14.05
N GLN A 553 37.36 13.31 -13.38
CA GLN A 553 36.19 13.00 -12.55
C GLN A 553 34.98 12.62 -13.41
N LEU A 554 34.78 13.25 -14.58
CA LEU A 554 33.74 12.85 -15.53
C LEU A 554 33.96 11.42 -16.04
N ALA A 555 35.18 11.10 -16.49
CA ALA A 555 35.54 9.76 -16.93
C ALA A 555 35.37 8.72 -15.81
N LYS A 556 35.82 9.04 -14.59
CA LYS A 556 35.62 8.18 -13.42
C LYS A 556 34.13 7.98 -13.11
N SER A 557 33.31 9.03 -13.19
CA SER A 557 31.86 8.94 -13.00
C SER A 557 31.22 8.04 -14.04
N LEU A 558 31.61 8.14 -15.31
CA LEU A 558 31.07 7.29 -16.39
C LEU A 558 31.45 5.82 -16.20
N VAL A 559 32.71 5.53 -15.87
CA VAL A 559 33.17 4.15 -15.59
C VAL A 559 32.42 3.57 -14.38
N CYS A 560 32.28 4.35 -13.31
CA CYS A 560 31.55 3.89 -12.12
C CYS A 560 30.06 3.70 -12.43
N ALA A 561 29.45 4.55 -13.25
CA ALA A 561 28.05 4.40 -13.67
C ALA A 561 27.84 3.11 -14.47
N CYS A 562 28.71 2.81 -15.46
CA CYS A 562 28.64 1.57 -16.23
C CYS A 562 28.83 0.33 -15.36
N MET A 563 29.77 0.38 -14.39
CA MET A 563 30.01 -0.76 -13.51
C MET A 563 28.90 -0.94 -12.47
N ALA A 564 28.34 0.15 -11.94
CA ALA A 564 27.18 0.09 -11.08
C ALA A 564 25.96 -0.46 -11.84
N ASP A 565 25.74 -0.06 -13.09
CA ASP A 565 24.68 -0.60 -13.95
C ASP A 565 24.88 -2.10 -14.18
N PHE A 566 26.10 -2.53 -14.55
CA PHE A 566 26.42 -3.94 -14.71
C PHE A 566 26.09 -4.76 -13.45
N LEU A 567 26.63 -4.35 -12.30
CA LEU A 567 26.41 -5.06 -11.03
C LEU A 567 24.94 -5.02 -10.61
N TYR A 568 24.23 -3.93 -10.90
CA TYR A 568 22.80 -3.80 -10.66
C TYR A 568 21.99 -4.79 -11.53
N GLN A 569 22.30 -4.91 -12.82
CA GLN A 569 21.65 -5.87 -13.70
C GLN A 569 21.92 -7.31 -13.27
N VAL A 570 23.16 -7.63 -12.86
CA VAL A 570 23.50 -8.94 -12.28
C VAL A 570 22.70 -9.18 -11.00
N HIS A 571 22.66 -8.19 -10.12
CA HIS A 571 21.90 -8.25 -8.87
C HIS A 571 20.40 -8.50 -9.11
N GLN A 572 19.80 -7.79 -10.07
CA GLN A 572 18.43 -8.00 -10.52
C GLN A 572 18.21 -9.43 -11.00
N ARG A 573 19.07 -9.90 -11.92
CA ARG A 573 18.91 -11.20 -12.55
C ARG A 573 19.07 -12.37 -11.60
N VAL A 574 19.95 -12.24 -10.60
CA VAL A 574 20.27 -13.33 -9.66
C VAL A 574 19.38 -13.31 -8.41
N ASN A 575 18.84 -12.15 -8.01
CA ASN A 575 18.05 -12.02 -6.78
C ASN A 575 16.56 -11.76 -6.99
N PHE A 576 16.14 -11.25 -8.16
CA PHE A 576 14.76 -10.83 -8.40
C PHE A 576 14.12 -11.43 -9.66
N THR A 577 14.83 -12.30 -10.39
CA THR A 577 14.28 -13.05 -11.53
C THR A 577 14.01 -14.50 -11.15
N PRO A 578 12.74 -14.96 -11.14
CA PRO A 578 12.38 -16.35 -10.87
C PRO A 578 12.84 -17.26 -12.01
N PRO A 579 12.92 -18.59 -11.79
CA PRO A 579 13.33 -19.55 -12.81
C PRO A 579 12.54 -19.47 -14.12
N GLY A 580 11.29 -18.97 -14.08
CA GLY A 580 10.44 -18.70 -15.24
C GLY A 580 10.79 -17.44 -16.06
N GLY A 581 11.84 -16.70 -15.69
CA GLY A 581 12.44 -15.64 -16.52
C GLY A 581 11.79 -14.25 -16.47
N GLN A 582 10.64 -14.08 -15.82
CA GLN A 582 10.00 -12.77 -15.66
C GLN A 582 10.44 -12.08 -14.38
N VAL A 583 11.18 -10.98 -14.48
CA VAL A 583 11.60 -10.15 -13.33
C VAL A 583 10.36 -9.71 -12.53
N GLY A 584 10.18 -10.18 -11.29
CA GLY A 584 9.02 -9.84 -10.45
C GLY A 584 8.53 -10.92 -9.47
N GLU A 585 7.55 -10.52 -8.64
CA GLU A 585 6.73 -11.30 -7.68
C GLU A 585 7.42 -12.39 -6.82
N MET A 586 8.67 -12.17 -6.39
CA MET A 586 9.25 -13.04 -5.36
C MET A 586 8.75 -12.69 -3.96
N ASP A 587 8.43 -13.71 -3.14
CA ASP A 587 8.21 -13.52 -1.70
C ASP A 587 9.50 -12.97 -1.08
N SER A 588 9.41 -11.77 -0.50
CA SER A 588 10.51 -11.15 0.24
C SER A 588 11.15 -12.09 1.26
N ARG A 589 10.39 -13.01 1.86
CA ARG A 589 10.87 -13.95 2.89
C ARG A 589 11.93 -14.93 2.38
N VAL A 590 11.90 -15.27 1.10
CA VAL A 590 12.85 -16.23 0.50
C VAL A 590 14.07 -15.54 -0.09
N LEU A 591 14.11 -14.20 -0.12
CA LEU A 591 15.23 -13.46 -0.63
C LEU A 591 16.41 -13.49 0.36
N THR A 592 17.51 -14.05 -0.10
CA THR A 592 18.77 -14.11 0.63
C THR A 592 19.94 -14.14 -0.36
N LEU A 593 21.06 -13.55 0.06
CA LEU A 593 22.35 -13.69 -0.60
C LEU A 593 22.95 -15.09 -0.44
N ARG A 594 22.47 -15.86 0.55
CA ARG A 594 22.91 -17.24 0.77
C ARG A 594 22.32 -18.15 -0.31
N HIS A 595 23.06 -19.19 -0.66
CA HIS A 595 22.61 -20.20 -1.60
C HIS A 595 23.32 -21.54 -1.28
N PRO A 596 22.65 -22.70 -1.44
CA PRO A 596 23.28 -24.00 -1.21
C PRO A 596 24.52 -24.22 -2.10
N ASP A 597 24.44 -23.82 -3.37
CA ASP A 597 25.61 -23.73 -4.25
C ASP A 597 26.46 -22.49 -3.92
N ARG A 598 27.72 -22.75 -3.56
CA ARG A 598 28.72 -21.74 -3.20
C ARG A 598 29.00 -20.74 -4.32
N ARG A 599 28.89 -21.14 -5.60
CA ARG A 599 29.12 -20.26 -6.75
C ARG A 599 28.06 -19.15 -6.81
N TRP A 600 26.80 -19.54 -6.65
CA TRP A 600 25.68 -18.59 -6.60
C TRP A 600 25.73 -17.71 -5.37
N SER A 601 26.07 -18.27 -4.21
CA SER A 601 26.26 -17.50 -2.97
C SER A 601 27.34 -16.42 -3.14
N LEU A 602 28.48 -16.77 -3.75
CA LEU A 602 29.56 -15.82 -4.02
C LEU A 602 29.14 -14.75 -5.03
N LEU A 603 28.48 -15.12 -6.12
CA LEU A 603 28.01 -14.17 -7.14
C LEU A 603 26.96 -13.20 -6.60
N LYS A 604 25.97 -13.71 -5.85
CA LYS A 604 24.96 -12.89 -5.16
C LYS A 604 25.65 -11.88 -4.25
N THR A 605 26.56 -12.36 -3.40
CA THR A 605 27.26 -11.52 -2.44
C THR A 605 28.15 -10.47 -3.11
N PHE A 606 28.86 -10.83 -4.17
CA PHE A 606 29.70 -9.91 -4.93
C PHE A 606 28.89 -8.83 -5.65
N SER A 607 27.80 -9.21 -6.33
CA SER A 607 26.91 -8.26 -7.01
C SER A 607 26.32 -7.23 -6.04
N PHE A 608 25.91 -7.69 -4.85
CA PHE A 608 25.41 -6.83 -3.79
C PHE A 608 26.50 -5.94 -3.19
N GLY A 609 27.65 -6.50 -2.80
CA GLY A 609 28.71 -5.75 -2.12
C GLY A 609 29.48 -4.78 -3.03
N GLY A 610 29.60 -5.09 -4.32
CA GLY A 610 30.28 -4.23 -5.29
C GLY A 610 29.46 -3.00 -5.66
N LEU A 611 28.13 -3.09 -5.69
CA LEU A 611 27.26 -2.01 -6.13
C LEU A 611 27.42 -0.72 -5.28
N PRO A 612 27.37 -0.76 -3.93
CA PRO A 612 27.62 0.41 -3.10
C PRO A 612 28.99 1.07 -3.33
N TYR A 613 30.04 0.29 -3.61
CA TYR A 613 31.37 0.82 -3.86
C TYR A 613 31.40 1.71 -5.11
N PHE A 614 30.84 1.23 -6.23
CA PHE A 614 30.80 2.01 -7.47
C PHE A 614 29.81 3.17 -7.39
N MET A 615 28.67 2.99 -6.72
CA MET A 615 27.71 4.07 -6.44
C MET A 615 28.34 5.20 -5.61
N LEU A 616 29.00 4.88 -4.49
CA LEU A 616 29.69 5.87 -3.68
C LEU A 616 30.81 6.54 -4.46
N SER A 617 31.63 5.76 -5.17
CA SER A 617 32.73 6.28 -6.00
C SER A 617 32.24 7.23 -7.09
N MET A 618 31.09 6.93 -7.69
CA MET A 618 30.41 7.78 -8.67
C MET A 618 29.94 9.09 -8.03
N GLN A 619 29.22 9.01 -6.89
CA GLN A 619 28.75 10.18 -6.16
C GLN A 619 29.90 11.09 -5.73
N PHE A 620 31.01 10.51 -5.24
CA PHE A 620 32.22 11.27 -4.93
C PHE A 620 32.80 11.96 -6.17
N ALA A 621 32.87 11.27 -7.31
CA ALA A 621 33.37 11.86 -8.55
C ALA A 621 32.47 12.99 -9.06
N GLN A 622 31.15 12.82 -9.02
CA GLN A 622 30.15 13.83 -9.39
C GLN A 622 30.19 15.04 -8.45
N GLY A 623 30.23 14.81 -7.14
CA GLY A 623 30.35 15.87 -6.14
C GLY A 623 31.64 16.66 -6.29
N ALA A 624 32.76 15.98 -6.50
CA ALA A 624 34.05 16.63 -6.78
C ALA A 624 34.01 17.43 -8.09
N PHE A 625 33.38 16.88 -9.15
CA PHE A 625 33.20 17.56 -10.42
C PHE A 625 32.39 18.86 -10.24
N LEU A 626 31.21 18.79 -9.61
CA LEU A 626 30.35 19.95 -9.38
C LEU A 626 31.02 20.98 -8.47
N ALA A 627 31.69 20.55 -7.39
CA ALA A 627 32.39 21.45 -6.49
C ALA A 627 33.49 22.24 -7.21
N VAL A 628 34.26 21.61 -8.10
CA VAL A 628 35.32 22.26 -8.87
C VAL A 628 34.78 23.07 -10.06
N LEU A 629 33.66 22.64 -10.66
CA LEU A 629 32.97 23.38 -11.73
C LEU A 629 32.35 24.68 -11.22
N LEU A 630 31.74 24.66 -10.04
CA LEU A 630 31.09 25.82 -9.42
C LEU A 630 32.06 26.72 -8.63
N GLY A 631 33.35 26.36 -8.59
CA GLY A 631 34.37 27.10 -7.83
C GLY A 631 34.14 27.04 -6.32
N LEU A 632 33.54 25.96 -5.83
CA LEU A 632 33.38 25.65 -4.40
C LEU A 632 34.63 24.98 -3.82
N SER A 633 35.47 24.37 -4.67
CA SER A 633 36.73 23.70 -4.29
C SER A 633 37.78 23.82 -5.40
N GLU A 634 39.05 23.68 -5.04
CA GLU A 634 40.15 23.51 -6.00
C GLU A 634 40.20 22.06 -6.55
N PRO A 635 40.93 21.80 -7.66
CA PRO A 635 41.00 20.51 -8.34
C PRO A 635 41.76 19.42 -7.55
N GLU A 636 41.20 18.94 -6.44
CA GLU A 636 41.81 17.96 -5.52
C GLU A 636 40.78 16.98 -4.93
N MET A 637 41.23 15.77 -4.53
CA MET A 637 40.38 14.68 -4.02
C MET A 637 40.22 14.73 -2.49
N LEU A 638 39.03 14.35 -1.98
CA LEU A 638 38.69 14.31 -0.55
C LEU A 638 38.72 12.86 0.03
N THR A 639 39.47 12.57 1.12
CA THR A 639 39.53 11.25 1.84
C THR A 639 39.63 11.33 3.41
N SER A 640 39.07 10.33 4.16
CA SER A 640 38.65 10.18 5.62
C SER A 640 39.75 10.13 6.71
N TYR A 641 39.52 10.28 8.06
CA TYR A 641 38.34 9.98 8.93
C TYR A 641 38.49 9.24 10.29
N THR A 642 39.41 9.47 11.25
CA THR A 642 39.34 8.71 12.55
C THR A 642 39.80 9.35 13.90
N ASP A 643 40.38 10.55 13.97
CA ASP A 643 41.16 10.90 15.20
C ASP A 643 40.41 11.62 16.35
N THR A 644 39.18 12.12 16.15
CA THR A 644 38.55 13.03 17.15
C THR A 644 37.97 12.30 18.37
N PHE A 645 37.56 11.02 18.22
CA PHE A 645 36.89 10.25 19.29
C PHE A 645 37.83 9.80 20.42
N ALA A 646 39.13 9.74 20.14
CA ALA A 646 40.18 9.32 21.06
C ALA A 646 40.33 10.20 22.31
N ASN A 647 40.03 11.49 22.17
CA ASN A 647 40.36 12.49 23.19
C ASN A 647 39.26 12.62 24.25
N LEU A 648 38.06 12.07 24.01
CA LEU A 648 36.93 12.18 24.92
C LEU A 648 36.98 11.16 26.07
N LEU A 649 37.75 10.06 25.91
CA LEU A 649 37.74 8.91 26.83
C LEU A 649 38.98 8.81 27.73
N GLY A 650 39.88 9.80 27.72
CA GLY A 650 41.04 9.83 28.63
C GLY A 650 42.09 8.72 28.42
N ILE A 651 42.04 8.00 27.29
CA ILE A 651 42.96 6.88 27.01
C ILE A 651 44.30 7.44 26.49
N PRO A 652 45.46 7.05 27.08
CA PRO A 652 46.78 7.48 26.61
C PRO A 652 46.98 7.20 25.12
N ARG A 653 47.48 8.20 24.38
CA ARG A 653 47.73 8.07 22.93
C ARG A 653 48.90 7.13 22.68
N GLY A 654 48.80 6.28 21.66
CA GLY A 654 49.92 5.49 21.13
C GLY A 654 50.02 4.04 21.60
N CYS A 655 49.07 3.53 22.40
CA CYS A 655 49.00 2.11 22.76
C CYS A 655 47.96 1.34 21.93
N ASN A 656 48.15 0.03 21.77
CA ASN A 656 47.22 -0.85 21.02
C ASN A 656 45.79 -0.79 21.58
N ILE A 657 45.64 -0.67 22.89
CA ILE A 657 44.33 -0.52 23.54
C ILE A 657 43.61 0.72 23.00
N SER A 658 44.30 1.87 22.90
CA SER A 658 43.74 3.10 22.32
C SER A 658 43.32 2.90 20.86
N SER A 659 44.13 2.21 20.05
CA SER A 659 43.84 1.97 18.63
C SER A 659 42.62 1.07 18.43
N TYR A 660 42.54 -0.07 19.14
CA TYR A 660 41.41 -0.99 19.00
C TYR A 660 40.13 -0.45 19.65
N THR A 661 40.20 0.25 20.79
CA THR A 661 39.01 0.90 21.36
C THR A 661 38.40 1.90 20.36
N LYS A 662 39.23 2.69 19.65
CA LYS A 662 38.75 3.59 18.59
C LYS A 662 38.13 2.84 17.42
N LEU A 663 38.74 1.74 17.00
CA LEU A 663 38.25 0.91 15.91
C LEU A 663 36.83 0.39 16.21
N TYR A 664 36.67 -0.31 17.34
CA TYR A 664 35.37 -0.89 17.71
C TYR A 664 34.30 0.17 17.96
N LEU A 665 34.66 1.29 18.60
CA LEU A 665 33.71 2.37 18.84
C LEU A 665 33.25 3.04 17.54
N ALA A 666 34.16 3.25 16.58
CA ALA A 666 33.81 3.80 15.27
C ALA A 666 32.84 2.89 14.51
N PHE A 667 33.10 1.58 14.49
CA PHE A 667 32.23 0.60 13.85
C PHE A 667 30.89 0.44 14.59
N LEU A 668 30.86 0.49 15.93
CA LEU A 668 29.63 0.43 16.72
C LEU A 668 28.72 1.63 16.43
N ILE A 669 29.28 2.84 16.44
CA ILE A 669 28.54 4.07 16.15
C ILE A 669 28.01 4.04 14.72
N SER A 670 28.87 3.70 13.75
CA SER A 670 28.47 3.58 12.34
C SER A 670 27.36 2.54 12.15
N GLY A 671 27.50 1.36 12.75
CA GLY A 671 26.50 0.29 12.69
C GLY A 671 25.16 0.71 13.28
N SER A 672 25.18 1.38 14.44
CA SER A 672 23.97 1.87 15.11
C SER A 672 23.21 2.89 14.26
N PHE A 673 23.92 3.85 13.65
CA PHE A 673 23.26 4.85 12.81
C PHE A 673 22.74 4.28 11.47
N HIS A 674 23.45 3.35 10.84
CA HIS A 674 22.92 2.67 9.65
C HIS A 674 21.67 1.84 10.02
N ALA A 675 21.70 1.14 11.15
CA ALA A 675 20.58 0.36 11.68
C ALA A 675 19.34 1.23 11.95
N LEU A 676 19.52 2.40 12.57
CA LEU A 676 18.44 3.39 12.77
C LEU A 676 17.95 4.00 11.45
N GLY A 677 18.88 4.27 10.53
CA GLY A 677 18.55 4.76 9.18
C GLY A 677 17.60 3.83 8.43
N GLN A 678 17.79 2.52 8.52
CA GLN A 678 16.91 1.55 7.85
C GLN A 678 15.46 1.59 8.33
N LEU A 679 15.21 2.04 9.56
CA LEU A 679 13.85 2.18 10.08
C LEU A 679 13.06 3.29 9.36
N HIS A 680 13.74 4.20 8.65
CA HIS A 680 13.12 5.24 7.82
C HIS A 680 12.56 4.72 6.50
N LEU A 681 12.97 3.53 6.07
CA LEU A 681 12.57 3.00 4.78
C LEU A 681 11.16 2.39 4.86
N PRO A 682 10.32 2.62 3.83
CA PRO A 682 9.09 1.88 3.65
C PRO A 682 9.40 0.39 3.71
N ARG A 683 8.67 -0.34 4.55
CA ARG A 683 8.91 -1.77 4.76
C ARG A 683 7.62 -2.59 4.73
N PRO A 684 7.66 -3.77 4.10
CA PRO A 684 6.61 -4.78 4.25
C PRO A 684 6.29 -5.06 5.72
N ALA A 685 5.01 -5.22 6.07
CA ALA A 685 4.56 -5.43 7.46
C ALA A 685 5.12 -6.72 8.09
N ASN A 686 5.47 -7.70 7.26
CA ASN A 686 6.04 -8.98 7.66
C ASN A 686 7.54 -8.93 8.02
N ILE A 687 8.19 -7.75 8.00
CA ILE A 687 9.59 -7.58 8.40
C ILE A 687 9.65 -6.71 9.66
N SER A 688 10.09 -7.32 10.77
CA SER A 688 10.19 -6.65 12.07
C SER A 688 11.29 -5.59 12.11
N ALA A 689 11.25 -4.70 13.11
CA ALA A 689 12.26 -3.63 13.25
C ALA A 689 13.65 -4.20 13.55
N SER A 690 13.71 -5.30 14.30
CA SER A 690 14.95 -6.03 14.59
C SER A 690 15.52 -6.67 13.33
N GLU A 691 14.68 -7.31 12.50
CA GLU A 691 15.12 -7.86 11.21
C GLU A 691 15.66 -6.77 10.27
N CYS A 692 15.10 -5.56 10.30
CA CYS A 692 15.57 -4.42 9.49
C CYS A 692 16.93 -3.86 9.93
N SER A 693 17.32 -4.01 11.20
CA SER A 693 18.35 -3.18 11.83
C SER A 693 19.53 -3.99 12.39
N LEU A 694 19.29 -5.18 12.94
CA LEU A 694 20.31 -5.99 13.62
C LEU A 694 21.44 -6.42 12.67
N GLY A 695 21.08 -6.76 11.43
CA GLY A 695 22.03 -7.18 10.41
C GLY A 695 23.13 -6.16 10.13
N PHE A 696 22.77 -4.87 10.09
CA PHE A 696 23.71 -3.76 9.96
C PHE A 696 24.64 -3.66 11.16
N LEU A 697 24.10 -3.70 12.38
CA LEU A 697 24.92 -3.64 13.59
C LEU A 697 25.97 -4.76 13.64
N LEU A 698 25.55 -6.00 13.38
CA LEU A 698 26.43 -7.16 13.37
C LEU A 698 27.50 -7.08 12.28
N PHE A 699 27.14 -6.61 11.08
CA PHE A 699 28.09 -6.44 10.00
C PHE A 699 29.20 -5.45 10.34
N PHE A 700 28.87 -4.27 10.88
CA PHE A 700 29.89 -3.29 11.23
C PHE A 700 30.78 -3.77 12.38
N ILE A 701 30.22 -4.44 13.40
CA ILE A 701 31.01 -5.05 14.47
C ILE A 701 31.95 -6.13 13.91
N TRP A 702 31.48 -6.95 12.97
CA TRP A 702 32.30 -7.95 12.30
C TRP A 702 33.50 -7.34 11.58
N GLN A 703 33.35 -6.17 10.93
CA GLN A 703 34.48 -5.50 10.28
C GLN A 703 35.59 -5.14 11.28
N ALA A 704 35.23 -4.66 12.48
CA ALA A 704 36.21 -4.39 13.53
C ALA A 704 36.93 -5.67 13.99
N ILE A 705 36.19 -6.78 14.13
CA ILE A 705 36.75 -8.10 14.47
C ILE A 705 37.69 -8.59 13.38
N ALA A 706 37.29 -8.51 12.11
CA ALA A 706 38.07 -8.98 10.98
C ALA A 706 39.39 -8.22 10.83
N ILE A 707 39.37 -6.89 11.00
CA ILE A 707 40.58 -6.06 11.00
C ILE A 707 41.49 -6.44 12.18
N THR A 708 40.92 -6.64 13.37
CA THR A 708 41.70 -7.04 14.56
C THR A 708 42.36 -8.42 14.35
N ALA A 709 41.65 -9.36 13.74
CA ALA A 709 42.17 -10.68 13.42
C ALA A 709 43.28 -10.61 12.34
N GLU A 710 43.09 -9.78 11.32
CA GLU A 710 44.11 -9.52 10.30
C GLU A 710 45.40 -8.94 10.91
N ASP A 711 45.27 -7.91 11.75
CA ASP A 711 46.40 -7.28 12.44
C ASP A 711 47.14 -8.29 13.34
N PHE A 712 46.41 -9.18 14.03
CA PHE A 712 46.99 -10.25 14.84
C PHE A 712 47.77 -11.26 14.00
N VAL A 713 47.21 -11.71 12.87
CA VAL A 713 47.86 -12.62 11.92
C VAL A 713 49.12 -11.98 11.35
N ILE A 714 49.06 -10.71 10.93
CA ILE A 714 50.22 -9.94 10.44
C ILE A 714 51.29 -9.83 11.53
N TRP A 715 50.89 -9.60 12.78
CA TRP A 715 51.80 -9.53 13.92
C TRP A 715 52.51 -10.87 14.19
N VAL A 716 51.80 -12.00 14.16
CA VAL A 716 52.36 -13.35 14.36
C VAL A 716 53.35 -13.72 13.24
N TRP A 717 53.05 -13.37 11.98
CA TRP A 717 53.81 -13.86 10.81
C TRP A 717 54.83 -12.89 10.20
N ARG A 718 55.11 -11.78 10.90
CA ARG A 718 55.77 -10.55 10.42
C ARG A 718 57.09 -10.70 9.62
N ASN A 719 57.73 -11.87 9.61
CA ASN A 719 58.99 -12.13 8.89
C ASN A 719 58.99 -13.32 7.89
N ARG A 720 57.89 -14.06 7.69
CA ARG A 720 57.91 -15.31 6.87
C ARG A 720 57.18 -15.24 5.52
N MET A 721 56.35 -14.23 5.26
CA MET A 721 55.66 -14.08 3.97
C MET A 721 56.00 -12.72 3.38
N LYS A 722 56.72 -12.67 2.25
CA LYS A 722 57.06 -11.43 1.53
C LYS A 722 56.53 -11.38 0.10
N ARG A 723 56.24 -12.52 -0.53
CA ARG A 723 55.80 -12.58 -1.95
C ARG A 723 54.29 -12.83 -2.15
N LEU A 724 53.56 -13.34 -1.15
CA LEU A 724 52.12 -13.67 -1.27
C LEU A 724 51.18 -12.76 -0.47
N ASN A 725 51.69 -11.74 0.23
CA ASN A 725 50.91 -10.96 1.21
C ASN A 725 49.67 -10.29 0.62
N HIS A 726 49.76 -9.74 -0.59
CA HIS A 726 48.61 -9.09 -1.22
C HIS A 726 47.53 -10.07 -1.63
N LEU A 727 47.90 -11.25 -2.18
CA LEU A 727 46.93 -12.27 -2.57
C LEU A 727 46.22 -12.87 -1.36
N VAL A 728 46.96 -13.14 -0.28
CA VAL A 728 46.39 -13.62 0.98
C VAL A 728 45.48 -12.57 1.61
N GLY A 729 45.87 -11.29 1.59
CA GLY A 729 45.04 -10.17 2.05
C GLY A 729 43.75 -10.04 1.23
N TYR A 730 43.82 -10.10 -0.11
CA TYR A 730 42.62 -10.07 -0.95
C TYR A 730 41.70 -11.27 -0.71
N ALA A 731 42.27 -12.47 -0.55
CA ALA A 731 41.49 -13.66 -0.20
C ALA A 731 40.81 -13.51 1.17
N TRP A 732 41.52 -12.96 2.16
CA TRP A 732 40.95 -12.66 3.48
C TRP A 732 39.78 -11.69 3.41
N VAL A 733 39.96 -10.55 2.72
CA VAL A 733 38.90 -9.55 2.53
C VAL A 733 37.70 -10.16 1.82
N LEU A 734 37.93 -10.94 0.75
CA LEU A 734 36.86 -11.59 -0.01
C LEU A 734 36.09 -12.59 0.86
N LEU A 735 36.79 -13.42 1.64
CA LEU A 735 36.14 -14.40 2.53
C LEU A 735 35.38 -13.73 3.68
N SER A 736 35.97 -12.69 4.29
CA SER A 736 35.32 -11.92 5.36
C SER A 736 34.07 -11.20 4.86
N MET A 737 34.12 -10.61 3.66
CA MET A 737 32.95 -9.99 3.03
C MET A 737 31.92 -11.02 2.59
N TRP A 738 32.33 -12.17 2.06
CA TRP A 738 31.41 -13.25 1.69
C TRP A 738 30.63 -13.77 2.91
N PHE A 739 31.29 -13.86 4.07
CA PHE A 739 30.63 -14.25 5.32
C PHE A 739 29.68 -13.16 5.84
N SER A 740 30.12 -11.90 5.86
CA SER A 740 29.45 -10.82 6.59
C SER A 740 28.40 -10.05 5.78
N LEU A 741 28.56 -9.91 4.47
CA LEU A 741 27.59 -9.19 3.63
C LEU A 741 26.17 -9.76 3.68
N PRO A 742 25.93 -11.10 3.76
CA PRO A 742 24.59 -11.63 3.98
C PRO A 742 23.88 -11.09 5.24
N LEU A 743 24.61 -10.70 6.28
CA LEU A 743 24.01 -10.08 7.48
C LEU A 743 23.27 -8.78 7.12
N VAL A 744 23.75 -8.03 6.14
CA VAL A 744 23.12 -6.78 5.67
C VAL A 744 22.26 -7.02 4.45
N GLY A 745 22.81 -7.70 3.45
CA GLY A 745 22.20 -7.85 2.14
C GLY A 745 20.91 -8.63 2.15
N ASP A 746 20.74 -9.60 3.05
CA ASP A 746 19.45 -10.30 3.21
C ASP A 746 18.35 -9.33 3.65
N THR A 747 18.68 -8.42 4.56
CA THR A 747 17.76 -7.39 5.03
C THR A 747 17.39 -6.41 3.91
N VAL A 748 18.40 -5.96 3.17
CA VAL A 748 18.24 -5.01 2.05
C VAL A 748 17.43 -5.65 0.91
N LEU A 749 17.66 -6.93 0.62
CA LEU A 749 16.88 -7.71 -0.34
C LEU A 749 15.43 -7.91 0.10
N LYS A 750 15.19 -8.26 1.38
CA LYS A 750 13.86 -8.41 1.96
C LYS A 750 13.05 -7.12 1.88
N LEU A 751 13.69 -5.97 2.07
CA LEU A 751 13.11 -4.64 1.87
C LEU A 751 12.91 -4.27 0.37
N ARG A 752 13.23 -5.18 -0.55
CA ARG A 752 13.16 -5.00 -2.02
C ARG A 752 13.97 -3.80 -2.53
N VAL A 753 15.01 -3.42 -1.79
CA VAL A 753 15.92 -2.36 -2.19
C VAL A 753 16.70 -2.83 -3.42
N GLY A 754 16.76 -1.95 -4.42
CA GLY A 754 17.43 -2.26 -5.69
C GLY A 754 16.53 -2.96 -6.71
N THR A 755 15.21 -2.86 -6.58
CA THR A 755 14.23 -3.24 -7.63
C THR A 755 14.00 -2.13 -8.67
N GLY A 756 14.20 -0.87 -8.32
CA GLY A 756 14.12 0.29 -9.22
C GLY A 756 15.44 0.64 -9.90
N SER A 757 15.41 0.87 -11.21
CA SER A 757 16.61 1.27 -11.97
C SER A 757 17.06 2.69 -11.60
N PHE A 758 18.36 2.89 -11.34
CA PHE A 758 18.92 4.21 -11.08
C PHE A 758 19.25 5.00 -12.37
N LEU A 759 19.19 4.36 -13.54
CA LEU A 759 19.32 5.00 -14.86
C LEU A 759 18.03 4.86 -15.67
N PRO A 760 17.69 5.86 -16.51
CA PRO A 760 16.52 5.79 -17.39
C PRO A 760 16.64 4.72 -18.48
N PHE A 761 17.87 4.28 -18.79
CA PHE A 761 18.16 3.15 -19.68
C PHE A 761 19.41 2.42 -19.16
N SER A 762 19.52 1.12 -19.43
CA SER A 762 20.65 0.29 -19.00
C SER A 762 21.51 -0.13 -20.20
N PRO A 763 22.77 0.32 -20.30
CA PRO A 763 23.68 -0.12 -21.35
C PRO A 763 24.15 -1.57 -21.21
N THR A 764 24.05 -2.18 -20.02
CA THR A 764 24.57 -3.54 -19.77
C THR A 764 23.50 -4.63 -19.67
N LYS A 765 22.22 -4.27 -19.64
CA LYS A 765 21.09 -5.20 -19.47
C LYS A 765 21.12 -6.37 -20.45
N SER A 766 21.20 -6.10 -21.76
CA SER A 766 21.21 -7.16 -22.78
C SER A 766 22.39 -8.11 -22.64
N LEU A 767 23.56 -7.59 -22.25
CA LEU A 767 24.75 -8.40 -21.99
C LEU A 767 24.54 -9.32 -20.78
N VAL A 768 23.99 -8.80 -19.69
CA VAL A 768 23.71 -9.60 -18.49
C VAL A 768 22.63 -10.65 -18.75
N GLU A 769 21.57 -10.31 -19.49
CA GLU A 769 20.51 -11.25 -19.84
C GLU A 769 21.02 -12.42 -20.68
N GLN A 770 21.99 -12.16 -21.55
CA GLN A 770 22.62 -13.17 -22.43
C GLN A 770 23.62 -14.07 -21.69
N PHE A 771 24.43 -13.52 -20.78
CA PHE A 771 25.60 -14.22 -20.22
C PHE A 771 25.48 -14.63 -18.75
N VAL A 772 24.48 -14.13 -18.01
CA VAL A 772 24.27 -14.46 -16.60
C VAL A 772 23.02 -15.32 -16.45
N SER A 773 23.22 -16.57 -16.03
CA SER A 773 22.13 -17.52 -15.77
C SER A 773 21.31 -17.12 -14.54
N ILE A 774 20.08 -17.62 -14.48
CA ILE A 774 19.20 -17.48 -13.32
C ILE A 774 19.48 -18.65 -12.37
N PRO A 775 19.61 -18.43 -11.05
CA PRO A 775 19.71 -19.52 -10.08
C PRO A 775 18.49 -20.45 -10.18
N PRO A 776 18.70 -21.78 -10.07
CA PRO A 776 17.61 -22.75 -10.13
C PRO A 776 16.61 -22.63 -8.96
#